data_AF-A0A7F8RAY4-F1
#
_entry.id   AF-A0A7F8RAY4-F1
#
_cell.length_a   1.000
_cell.length_b   1.000
_cell.length_c   1.000
_cell.angle_alpha   90.00
_cell.angle_beta   90.00
_cell.angle_gamma   90.00
#
_symmetry.space_group_name_H-M   'P 1'
#
loop_
_entity.id
_entity.type
_entity.pdbx_description
1 polymer ?
#
loop_
_entity_poly.entity_id
_entity_poly.type
_entity_poly.pdbx_seq_one_letter_code
_entity_poly.pdbx_strand_id
1 'polypeptide(L)'
;MELALTAMLLSLLPVALQESTPAVPANLSLPNACAISLDSVCGRPRVSGRIMSGQDAKPGQWPWQVSLREDGQHVCGGSLIAEDWVLTAAHCFDQKQPLSAYVVLLGSLSSYPQAGEPQELQAVAQFITHPEYSAESNRGDIALVQLASPVTFSDLILPVCLPKPGDPLGQSTWCWVTGWGNVDLNQPLPPPFTLKELQLPLIDAQTCDAYYHESSDIPIELPIILEDMLCAGFESGQKDACGGDSGGPLVCKPDGVWTQAGIVSWGSDCGLPKRPGVYINVSMYTTWIASTIQSSDLDMDNSSPRLAGLFVPTVLCWRSCWCERSSGGRSFRIRTSCLQVRRPGRALSRAGPLSRSAEGASSSPLLRPGFENSSLLTWPCGQRTVSTRVVGGKDSELGRWPWQGSLRLWGSHHCGASLLNRRWVLTAAHCFEKHSDPFEWSVQFGELSASPSLWNLQAYYNRYSVEEIILSPMYLGASSYDIALLKLSSSVTYNKYIQPICVLTSSSEFQNRTDCWVTGWGDIQEDQVLPSPYILQEVQVGIINTAICNYLYTQPAFRLDIWGDMICAGHGQGGKDACFGDSGGPLACEKKGLWIQVGIVSWGSGCGRPNRPGVYTNVSRHFNWIRMLLARSPGVPRPAPCRPLLLLPLLWPASLLQLA
;
A
#
# COMPACT_ATOMS: atom_id res chain seq x y z
N MET A 1 -2.26 80.79 -13.09
CA MET A 1 -1.51 81.09 -14.32
C MET A 1 -0.44 80.01 -14.40
N GLU A 2 -0.78 78.84 -14.95
CA GLU A 2 -0.90 78.55 -16.40
C GLU A 2 0.48 78.29 -17.01
N LEU A 3 0.76 77.05 -17.46
CA LEU A 3 0.56 76.52 -18.83
C LEU A 3 1.49 77.18 -19.87
N ALA A 4 2.12 76.47 -20.82
CA ALA A 4 2.45 75.04 -20.96
C ALA A 4 3.39 74.85 -22.19
N LEU A 5 4.09 73.70 -22.30
CA LEU A 5 4.78 73.20 -23.53
C LEU A 5 5.90 74.12 -24.12
N THR A 6 6.76 73.75 -25.08
CA THR A 6 7.48 72.50 -25.46
C THR A 6 8.63 72.88 -26.40
N ALA A 7 9.82 72.28 -26.27
CA ALA A 7 10.75 72.11 -27.41
C ALA A 7 11.91 71.13 -27.09
N MET A 8 12.08 70.10 -27.92
CA MET A 8 13.28 69.92 -28.76
C MET A 8 13.01 68.84 -29.82
N LEU A 9 13.55 69.03 -31.03
CA LEU A 9 13.23 68.18 -32.18
C LEU A 9 14.51 67.72 -32.92
N LEU A 10 14.53 66.43 -33.25
CA LEU A 10 15.31 65.72 -34.28
C LEU A 10 16.80 66.07 -34.53
N SER A 11 17.64 65.07 -34.27
CA SER A 11 18.73 64.63 -35.17
C SER A 11 18.94 63.11 -34.95
N LEU A 12 19.31 62.28 -35.94
CA LEU A 12 19.38 62.46 -37.40
C LEU A 12 19.13 61.12 -38.12
N LEU A 13 19.00 61.13 -39.45
CA LEU A 13 18.84 59.97 -40.36
C LEU A 13 19.59 60.26 -41.68
N PRO A 14 19.81 59.31 -42.62
CA PRO A 14 19.40 57.89 -42.67
C PRO A 14 20.62 56.95 -42.37
N VAL A 15 20.86 55.70 -42.82
CA VAL A 15 20.41 54.84 -43.96
C VAL A 15 20.32 53.35 -43.54
N ALA A 16 19.63 52.56 -44.38
CA ALA A 16 19.39 51.11 -44.38
C ALA A 16 20.67 50.24 -44.68
N LEU A 17 20.68 48.90 -44.70
CA LEU A 17 19.69 47.85 -45.05
C LEU A 17 19.84 46.62 -44.09
N GLN A 18 18.75 46.00 -43.59
CA GLN A 18 18.09 44.76 -44.11
C GLN A 18 18.95 43.48 -43.90
N GLU A 19 18.52 42.34 -43.34
CA GLU A 19 17.19 41.70 -43.08
C GLU A 19 17.02 41.37 -41.55
N SER A 20 15.94 40.81 -40.99
CA SER A 20 14.75 40.10 -41.50
C SER A 20 13.49 40.35 -40.63
N THR A 21 12.29 40.04 -41.14
CA THR A 21 10.99 40.35 -40.49
C THR A 21 10.61 39.40 -39.35
N PRO A 22 10.05 39.90 -38.22
CA PRO A 22 9.55 39.06 -37.13
C PRO A 22 8.18 38.46 -37.44
N ALA A 23 7.95 37.21 -36.99
CA ALA A 23 6.64 36.58 -37.06
C ALA A 23 5.76 36.99 -35.86
N VAL A 24 4.48 37.26 -36.12
CA VAL A 24 3.48 37.51 -35.07
C VAL A 24 3.03 36.16 -34.46
N PRO A 25 3.11 35.95 -33.14
CA PRO A 25 2.57 34.75 -32.51
C PRO A 25 1.03 34.80 -32.54
N ALA A 26 0.42 33.82 -33.22
CA ALA A 26 -1.02 33.66 -33.27
C ALA A 26 -1.54 32.81 -32.09
N ASN A 27 -2.82 33.03 -31.77
CA ASN A 27 -3.67 32.25 -30.87
C ASN A 27 -3.24 32.15 -29.39
N LEU A 28 -3.96 32.93 -28.58
CA LEU A 28 -4.30 32.56 -27.21
C LEU A 28 -5.09 31.23 -27.20
N SER A 29 -4.40 30.10 -26.99
CA SER A 29 -5.06 28.92 -26.43
C SER A 29 -5.35 29.21 -24.95
N LEU A 30 -6.61 29.09 -24.53
CA LEU A 30 -6.94 28.97 -23.11
C LEU A 30 -6.10 27.83 -22.51
N PRO A 31 -5.57 27.96 -21.28
CA PRO A 31 -5.02 26.80 -20.60
C PRO A 31 -6.18 25.81 -20.41
N ASN A 32 -6.04 24.60 -20.95
CA ASN A 32 -6.96 23.52 -20.64
C ASN A 32 -7.08 23.39 -19.11
N ALA A 33 -8.27 23.02 -18.63
CA ALA A 33 -8.47 22.65 -17.23
C ALA A 33 -7.38 21.65 -16.83
N CYS A 34 -6.86 21.77 -15.60
CA CYS A 34 -5.74 20.96 -15.14
C CYS A 34 -6.09 19.48 -15.23
N ALA A 35 -5.59 18.80 -16.27
CA ALA A 35 -5.82 17.37 -16.48
C ALA A 35 -5.34 16.62 -15.23
N ILE A 36 -6.28 16.01 -14.53
CA ILE A 36 -6.00 15.28 -13.30
C ILE A 36 -5.23 14.02 -13.71
N SER A 37 -3.96 13.96 -13.34
CA SER A 37 -3.16 12.74 -13.55
C SER A 37 -3.85 11.58 -12.81
N LEU A 38 -4.29 10.58 -13.57
CA LEU A 38 -5.04 9.43 -13.06
C LEU A 38 -4.28 8.76 -11.88
N ASP A 39 -2.97 8.54 -12.05
CA ASP A 39 -2.02 8.03 -11.05
C ASP A 39 -2.02 8.81 -9.72
N SER A 40 -2.45 10.07 -9.72
CA SER A 40 -2.49 10.92 -8.52
C SER A 40 -3.78 10.76 -7.70
N VAL A 41 -4.85 10.25 -8.31
CA VAL A 41 -6.20 10.11 -7.72
C VAL A 41 -6.65 8.66 -7.57
N CYS A 42 -6.22 7.76 -8.45
CA CYS A 42 -6.61 6.35 -8.39
C CYS A 42 -6.22 5.70 -7.04
N GLY A 43 -7.04 4.75 -6.59
CA GLY A 43 -6.74 3.91 -5.43
C GLY A 43 -6.65 4.63 -4.08
N ARG A 44 -7.18 5.87 -3.97
CA ARG A 44 -7.02 6.78 -2.82
C ARG A 44 -8.37 7.27 -2.26
N PRO A 45 -9.21 6.38 -1.70
CA PRO A 45 -10.49 6.76 -1.10
C PRO A 45 -10.25 7.68 0.11
N ARG A 46 -11.08 8.71 0.27
CA ARG A 46 -11.01 9.60 1.45
C ARG A 46 -11.49 8.91 2.73
N VAL A 47 -12.36 7.90 2.62
CA VAL A 47 -12.86 7.11 3.76
C VAL A 47 -11.89 5.96 4.06
N SER A 48 -11.05 6.14 5.07
CA SER A 48 -10.20 5.06 5.62
C SER A 48 -10.73 4.57 6.97
N GLY A 49 -11.60 3.57 6.96
CA GLY A 49 -12.14 2.95 8.16
C GLY A 49 -11.33 1.74 8.66
N ARG A 50 -11.68 1.23 9.85
CA ARG A 50 -11.34 -0.13 10.29
C ARG A 50 -12.22 -1.09 9.47
N ILE A 51 -11.62 -1.67 8.43
CA ILE A 51 -12.21 -2.64 7.51
C ILE A 51 -12.27 -4.01 8.21
N MET A 52 -13.37 -4.76 8.11
CA MET A 52 -13.55 -6.03 8.84
C MET A 52 -14.05 -7.15 7.91
N SER A 53 -13.30 -8.25 7.86
CA SER A 53 -13.49 -9.33 6.86
C SER A 53 -14.79 -10.12 7.04
N GLY A 54 -15.75 -9.90 6.12
CA GLY A 54 -17.07 -10.53 6.10
C GLY A 54 -18.19 -9.66 6.66
N GLN A 55 -18.17 -8.34 6.41
CA GLN A 55 -19.16 -7.38 6.90
C GLN A 55 -19.71 -6.47 5.78
N ASP A 56 -20.69 -5.64 6.12
CA ASP A 56 -21.18 -4.55 5.27
C ASP A 56 -20.09 -3.47 5.11
N ALA A 57 -19.79 -3.10 3.87
CA ALA A 57 -18.92 -1.97 3.55
C ALA A 57 -19.59 -0.63 3.94
N LYS A 58 -18.81 0.45 4.00
CA LYS A 58 -19.31 1.81 4.30
C LYS A 58 -19.31 2.67 3.03
N PRO A 59 -20.17 3.72 2.95
CA PRO A 59 -20.16 4.65 1.82
C PRO A 59 -18.77 5.25 1.58
N GLY A 60 -18.32 5.27 0.33
CA GLY A 60 -17.00 5.81 -0.07
C GLY A 60 -15.78 4.97 0.32
N GLN A 61 -15.98 3.76 0.88
CA GLN A 61 -14.89 2.86 1.27
C GLN A 61 -14.27 2.14 0.05
N TRP A 62 -15.10 1.78 -0.93
CA TRP A 62 -14.71 1.12 -2.19
C TRP A 62 -15.25 1.90 -3.41
N PRO A 63 -14.84 3.16 -3.63
CA PRO A 63 -15.48 4.09 -4.56
C PRO A 63 -15.27 3.77 -6.05
N TRP A 64 -14.50 2.72 -6.38
CA TRP A 64 -14.42 2.17 -7.73
C TRP A 64 -15.47 1.09 -8.00
N GLN A 65 -16.07 0.49 -6.97
CA GLN A 65 -17.02 -0.60 -7.15
C GLN A 65 -18.20 -0.14 -8.00
N VAL A 66 -18.50 -0.89 -9.06
CA VAL A 66 -19.69 -0.68 -9.88
C VAL A 66 -20.54 -1.96 -9.96
N SER A 67 -21.84 -1.78 -10.12
CA SER A 67 -22.80 -2.83 -10.45
C SER A 67 -23.08 -2.76 -11.95
N LEU A 68 -22.67 -3.78 -12.70
CA LEU A 68 -23.10 -3.98 -14.08
C LEU A 68 -24.51 -4.58 -14.04
N ARG A 69 -25.42 -3.95 -14.79
CA ARG A 69 -26.83 -4.34 -14.86
C ARG A 69 -27.21 -4.76 -16.27
N GLU A 70 -28.04 -5.77 -16.38
CA GLU A 70 -28.73 -6.20 -17.61
C GLU A 70 -30.24 -6.12 -17.39
N ASP A 71 -30.98 -5.46 -18.27
CA ASP A 71 -32.43 -5.22 -18.16
C ASP A 71 -32.87 -4.71 -16.77
N GLY A 72 -32.00 -3.92 -16.13
CA GLY A 72 -32.20 -3.33 -14.80
C GLY A 72 -31.83 -4.22 -13.60
N GLN A 73 -31.50 -5.49 -13.81
CA GLN A 73 -31.05 -6.41 -12.74
C GLN A 73 -29.52 -6.42 -12.63
N HIS A 74 -28.97 -6.53 -11.42
CA HIS A 74 -27.52 -6.72 -11.20
C HIS A 74 -27.08 -8.10 -11.70
N VAL A 75 -26.09 -8.15 -12.60
CA VAL A 75 -25.54 -9.41 -13.15
C VAL A 75 -24.09 -9.66 -12.75
N CYS A 76 -23.27 -8.60 -12.67
CA CYS A 76 -21.86 -8.67 -12.30
C CYS A 76 -21.41 -7.42 -11.54
N GLY A 77 -20.37 -7.58 -10.73
CA GLY A 77 -19.55 -6.46 -10.27
C GLY A 77 -18.63 -5.91 -11.36
N GLY A 78 -17.89 -4.87 -10.99
CA GLY A 78 -16.85 -4.28 -11.81
C GLY A 78 -16.12 -3.18 -11.03
N SER A 79 -15.15 -2.57 -11.68
CA SER A 79 -14.36 -1.48 -11.10
C SER A 79 -14.09 -0.37 -12.09
N LEU A 80 -14.40 0.86 -11.71
CA LEU A 80 -13.98 2.07 -12.42
C LEU A 80 -12.45 2.17 -12.44
N ILE A 81 -11.86 2.40 -13.62
CA ILE A 81 -10.41 2.54 -13.83
C ILE A 81 -10.01 3.86 -14.49
N ALA A 82 -10.93 4.56 -15.17
CA ALA A 82 -10.75 5.92 -15.68
C ALA A 82 -12.05 6.74 -15.49
N GLU A 83 -12.19 7.89 -16.16
CA GLU A 83 -13.42 8.70 -16.09
C GLU A 83 -14.60 8.03 -16.83
N ASP A 84 -14.35 7.34 -17.95
CA ASP A 84 -15.34 6.66 -18.77
C ASP A 84 -15.08 5.13 -18.92
N TRP A 85 -14.11 4.56 -18.20
CA TRP A 85 -13.76 3.12 -18.33
C TRP A 85 -13.97 2.32 -17.05
N VAL A 86 -14.65 1.19 -17.19
CA VAL A 86 -14.84 0.14 -16.19
C VAL A 86 -14.17 -1.15 -16.65
N LEU A 87 -13.55 -1.86 -15.70
CA LEU A 87 -12.98 -3.19 -15.86
C LEU A 87 -13.89 -4.23 -15.18
N THR A 88 -14.14 -5.35 -15.86
CA THR A 88 -14.98 -6.47 -15.38
C THR A 88 -14.60 -7.77 -16.10
N ALA A 89 -15.32 -8.86 -15.88
CA ALA A 89 -15.10 -10.15 -16.54
C ALA A 89 -15.78 -10.22 -17.92
N ALA A 90 -15.32 -11.10 -18.81
CA ALA A 90 -15.88 -11.26 -20.15
C ALA A 90 -17.15 -12.12 -20.16
N HIS A 91 -17.28 -13.07 -19.24
CA HIS A 91 -18.48 -13.90 -19.08
C HIS A 91 -19.74 -13.12 -18.65
N CYS A 92 -19.59 -11.86 -18.25
CA CYS A 92 -20.67 -10.97 -17.83
C CYS A 92 -21.53 -10.41 -19.00
N PHE A 93 -21.26 -10.77 -20.25
CA PHE A 93 -21.96 -10.27 -21.44
C PHE A 93 -22.46 -11.40 -22.34
N ASP A 94 -23.77 -11.46 -22.62
CA ASP A 94 -24.27 -12.26 -23.74
C ASP A 94 -24.21 -11.43 -25.02
N GLN A 95 -23.41 -11.86 -26.00
CA GLN A 95 -23.30 -11.23 -27.32
C GLN A 95 -24.63 -11.22 -28.13
N LYS A 96 -25.68 -11.91 -27.65
CA LYS A 96 -27.04 -11.83 -28.20
C LYS A 96 -27.82 -10.62 -27.70
N GLN A 97 -27.46 -10.03 -26.56
CA GLN A 97 -28.18 -8.92 -25.95
C GLN A 97 -27.78 -7.58 -26.60
N PRO A 98 -28.72 -6.63 -26.76
CA PRO A 98 -28.41 -5.31 -27.29
C PRO A 98 -27.64 -4.48 -26.26
N LEU A 99 -26.72 -3.62 -26.71
CA LEU A 99 -25.97 -2.71 -25.83
C LEU A 99 -26.86 -1.88 -24.90
N SER A 100 -28.08 -1.55 -25.34
CA SER A 100 -29.08 -0.81 -24.55
C SER A 100 -29.67 -1.58 -23.36
N ALA A 101 -29.46 -2.89 -23.24
CA ALA A 101 -29.81 -3.65 -22.05
C ALA A 101 -28.82 -3.39 -20.90
N TYR A 102 -27.60 -2.94 -21.21
CA TYR A 102 -26.50 -2.78 -20.25
C TYR A 102 -26.39 -1.36 -19.68
N VAL A 103 -26.39 -1.27 -18.36
CA VAL A 103 -26.23 -0.02 -17.60
C VAL A 103 -25.28 -0.26 -16.43
N VAL A 104 -24.40 0.70 -16.15
CA VAL A 104 -23.49 0.67 -15.00
C VAL A 104 -24.02 1.56 -13.88
N LEU A 105 -24.14 1.03 -12.67
CA LEU A 105 -24.43 1.75 -11.44
C LEU A 105 -23.14 2.01 -10.66
N LEU A 106 -22.85 3.28 -10.38
CA LEU A 106 -21.69 3.76 -9.62
C LEU A 106 -22.13 4.54 -8.37
N GLY A 107 -21.19 4.77 -7.45
CA GLY A 107 -21.37 5.71 -6.32
C GLY A 107 -22.33 5.26 -5.23
N SER A 108 -22.88 4.05 -5.32
CA SER A 108 -23.85 3.51 -4.37
C SER A 108 -23.29 2.39 -3.51
N LEU A 109 -23.87 2.21 -2.32
CA LEU A 109 -23.58 1.10 -1.42
C LEU A 109 -24.50 -0.11 -1.66
N SER A 110 -25.68 0.11 -2.26
CA SER A 110 -26.63 -0.95 -2.59
C SER A 110 -26.60 -1.27 -4.07
N SER A 111 -26.84 -2.53 -4.44
CA SER A 111 -27.15 -2.90 -5.84
C SER A 111 -28.60 -2.57 -6.22
N TYR A 112 -29.47 -2.20 -5.27
CA TYR A 112 -30.84 -1.73 -5.51
C TYR A 112 -31.16 -0.49 -4.64
N PRO A 113 -30.47 0.65 -4.88
CA PRO A 113 -30.56 1.83 -4.04
C PRO A 113 -31.96 2.47 -4.08
N GLN A 114 -32.37 2.98 -2.93
CA GLN A 114 -33.67 3.61 -2.73
C GLN A 114 -33.70 5.06 -3.23
N ALA A 115 -34.90 5.61 -3.39
CA ALA A 115 -35.09 6.98 -3.86
C ALA A 115 -34.48 7.99 -2.86
N GLY A 116 -33.44 8.71 -3.31
CA GLY A 116 -32.69 9.67 -2.50
C GLY A 116 -31.36 9.15 -1.94
N GLU A 117 -31.04 7.86 -2.11
CA GLU A 117 -29.70 7.33 -1.82
C GLU A 117 -28.70 7.72 -2.94
N PRO A 118 -27.41 7.93 -2.62
CA PRO A 118 -26.38 8.21 -3.62
C PRO A 118 -26.28 7.10 -4.66
N GLN A 119 -26.32 7.50 -5.93
CA GLN A 119 -26.17 6.63 -7.10
C GLN A 119 -25.90 7.48 -8.35
N GLU A 120 -25.14 6.92 -9.29
CA GLU A 120 -25.00 7.44 -10.65
C GLU A 120 -25.22 6.28 -11.63
N LEU A 121 -26.08 6.47 -12.63
CA LEU A 121 -26.38 5.46 -13.66
C LEU A 121 -25.84 5.94 -15.00
N GLN A 122 -24.93 5.16 -15.59
CA GLN A 122 -24.29 5.44 -16.86
C GLN A 122 -24.64 4.35 -17.88
N ALA A 123 -25.08 4.77 -19.07
CA ALA A 123 -25.32 3.84 -20.18
C ALA A 123 -23.99 3.32 -20.75
N VAL A 124 -23.98 2.10 -21.28
CA VAL A 124 -22.80 1.54 -21.97
C VAL A 124 -22.73 2.05 -23.41
N ALA A 125 -21.60 2.65 -23.80
CA ALA A 125 -21.32 3.00 -25.19
C ALA A 125 -20.88 1.77 -25.99
N GLN A 126 -19.97 0.98 -25.42
CA GLN A 126 -19.47 -0.28 -25.95
C GLN A 126 -18.85 -1.13 -24.84
N PHE A 127 -18.77 -2.44 -25.04
CA PHE A 127 -17.92 -3.33 -24.25
C PHE A 127 -16.98 -4.11 -25.17
N ILE A 128 -15.79 -4.43 -24.66
CA ILE A 128 -14.69 -5.04 -25.41
C ILE A 128 -14.15 -6.21 -24.57
N THR A 129 -14.55 -7.44 -24.91
CA THR A 129 -14.01 -8.68 -24.35
C THR A 129 -12.61 -8.97 -24.91
N HIS A 130 -11.73 -9.59 -24.13
CA HIS A 130 -10.41 -9.99 -24.62
C HIS A 130 -10.49 -10.93 -25.83
N PRO A 131 -9.65 -10.77 -26.88
CA PRO A 131 -9.70 -11.63 -28.08
C PRO A 131 -9.42 -13.12 -27.84
N GLU A 132 -8.74 -13.47 -26.73
CA GLU A 132 -8.48 -14.86 -26.34
C GLU A 132 -9.52 -15.42 -25.35
N TYR A 133 -10.62 -14.71 -25.08
CA TYR A 133 -11.64 -15.17 -24.14
C TYR A 133 -12.24 -16.52 -24.57
N SER A 134 -12.25 -17.49 -23.66
CA SER A 134 -12.81 -18.82 -23.88
C SER A 134 -13.64 -19.27 -22.69
N ALA A 135 -14.96 -19.32 -22.86
CA ALA A 135 -15.91 -19.78 -21.84
C ALA A 135 -15.78 -21.29 -21.49
N GLU A 136 -14.99 -22.06 -22.25
CA GLU A 136 -14.69 -23.47 -21.96
C GLU A 136 -13.50 -23.63 -21.01
N SER A 137 -12.62 -22.62 -20.92
CA SER A 137 -11.35 -22.68 -20.16
C SER A 137 -11.15 -21.51 -19.21
N ASN A 138 -12.06 -20.54 -19.20
CA ASN A 138 -11.99 -19.25 -18.51
C ASN A 138 -10.72 -18.42 -18.76
N ARG A 139 -9.89 -18.81 -19.75
CA ARG A 139 -8.76 -18.02 -20.24
C ARG A 139 -9.26 -16.66 -20.73
N GLY A 140 -8.55 -15.60 -20.38
CA GLY A 140 -8.85 -14.24 -20.87
C GLY A 140 -10.24 -13.74 -20.51
N ASP A 141 -10.79 -14.15 -19.37
CA ASP A 141 -12.10 -13.71 -18.87
C ASP A 141 -12.08 -12.26 -18.33
N ILE A 142 -11.79 -11.33 -19.23
CA ILE A 142 -11.60 -9.90 -18.93
C ILE A 142 -12.22 -9.05 -20.03
N ALA A 143 -12.97 -8.02 -19.62
CA ALA A 143 -13.63 -7.08 -20.50
C ALA A 143 -13.50 -5.64 -20.00
N LEU A 144 -13.42 -4.73 -20.95
CA LEU A 144 -13.51 -3.29 -20.74
C LEU A 144 -14.88 -2.79 -21.15
N VAL A 145 -15.46 -1.89 -20.36
CA VAL A 145 -16.75 -1.23 -20.65
C VAL A 145 -16.50 0.27 -20.74
N GLN A 146 -16.86 0.86 -21.88
CA GLN A 146 -16.86 2.31 -22.04
C GLN A 146 -18.24 2.86 -21.71
N LEU A 147 -18.27 3.88 -20.86
CA LEU A 147 -19.47 4.61 -20.46
C LEU A 147 -19.82 5.64 -21.53
N ALA A 148 -21.12 5.88 -21.75
CA ALA A 148 -21.61 6.86 -22.72
C ALA A 148 -21.38 8.33 -22.32
N SER A 149 -20.86 8.56 -21.11
CA SER A 149 -20.37 9.86 -20.62
C SER A 149 -19.37 9.63 -19.48
N PRO A 150 -18.32 10.46 -19.35
CA PRO A 150 -17.38 10.38 -18.25
C PRO A 150 -18.04 10.78 -16.92
N VAL A 151 -17.71 10.07 -15.84
CA VAL A 151 -18.23 10.32 -14.50
C VAL A 151 -17.43 11.42 -13.78
N THR A 152 -18.07 12.16 -12.89
CA THR A 152 -17.36 13.16 -12.08
C THR A 152 -16.79 12.54 -10.81
N PHE A 153 -15.46 12.49 -10.69
CA PHE A 153 -14.79 11.97 -9.51
C PHE A 153 -15.22 12.69 -8.22
N SER A 154 -15.60 11.91 -7.20
CA SER A 154 -16.20 12.35 -5.94
C SER A 154 -15.75 11.44 -4.78
N ASP A 155 -16.19 11.71 -3.54
CA ASP A 155 -15.84 10.84 -2.40
C ASP A 155 -16.54 9.47 -2.43
N LEU A 156 -17.46 9.25 -3.39
CA LEU A 156 -18.15 7.98 -3.63
C LEU A 156 -17.78 7.33 -4.98
N ILE A 157 -17.15 8.07 -5.90
CA ILE A 157 -16.81 7.62 -7.26
C ILE A 157 -15.34 7.99 -7.54
N LEU A 158 -14.43 7.02 -7.50
CA LEU A 158 -13.00 7.18 -7.80
C LEU A 158 -12.45 5.91 -8.44
N PRO A 159 -11.51 6.00 -9.40
CA PRO A 159 -10.95 4.82 -10.04
C PRO A 159 -10.00 4.04 -9.10
N VAL A 160 -9.86 2.74 -9.33
CA VAL A 160 -8.78 1.93 -8.74
C VAL A 160 -7.52 2.05 -9.59
N CYS A 161 -6.32 1.94 -9.00
CA CYS A 161 -5.10 1.88 -9.81
C CYS A 161 -4.91 0.50 -10.44
N LEU A 162 -4.29 0.47 -11.62
CA LEU A 162 -3.86 -0.77 -12.27
C LEU A 162 -2.41 -1.15 -11.87
N PRO A 163 -2.07 -2.45 -11.83
CA PRO A 163 -0.71 -2.93 -11.60
C PRO A 163 0.15 -2.70 -12.85
N LYS A 164 1.48 -2.60 -12.71
CA LYS A 164 2.35 -2.53 -13.90
C LYS A 164 2.37 -3.89 -14.62
N PRO A 165 2.66 -3.93 -15.94
CA PRO A 165 2.74 -5.20 -16.68
C PRO A 165 3.74 -6.16 -16.02
N GLY A 166 3.24 -7.31 -15.57
CA GLY A 166 4.04 -8.34 -14.92
C GLY A 166 4.68 -7.97 -13.56
N ASP A 167 4.21 -6.95 -12.84
CA ASP A 167 4.59 -6.74 -11.43
C ASP A 167 4.04 -7.91 -10.58
N PRO A 168 4.87 -8.81 -10.02
CA PRO A 168 4.37 -9.95 -9.27
C PRO A 168 3.98 -9.50 -7.86
N LEU A 169 2.68 -9.46 -7.58
CA LEU A 169 2.19 -9.29 -6.22
C LEU A 169 2.62 -10.47 -5.35
N GLY A 170 3.24 -10.18 -4.21
CA GLY A 170 3.90 -11.20 -3.39
C GLY A 170 2.93 -12.27 -2.88
N GLN A 171 3.41 -13.51 -2.78
CA GLN A 171 2.70 -14.61 -2.12
C GLN A 171 2.22 -14.19 -0.72
N SER A 172 1.02 -14.61 -0.33
CA SER A 172 0.37 -14.21 0.92
C SER A 172 0.14 -12.68 1.07
N THR A 173 0.16 -11.91 -0.01
CA THR A 173 -0.38 -10.54 0.02
C THR A 173 -1.86 -10.59 0.38
N TRP A 174 -2.27 -9.80 1.37
CA TRP A 174 -3.67 -9.68 1.75
C TRP A 174 -4.39 -8.69 0.84
N CYS A 175 -5.49 -9.15 0.25
CA CYS A 175 -6.31 -8.39 -0.67
C CYS A 175 -7.77 -8.43 -0.21
N TRP A 176 -8.59 -7.58 -0.81
CA TRP A 176 -10.01 -7.45 -0.52
C TRP A 176 -10.83 -7.71 -1.79
N VAL A 177 -11.86 -8.53 -1.68
CA VAL A 177 -12.88 -8.68 -2.72
C VAL A 177 -14.17 -8.00 -2.23
N THR A 178 -14.88 -7.36 -3.16
CA THR A 178 -16.09 -6.59 -2.88
C THR A 178 -17.15 -6.85 -3.93
N GLY A 179 -18.39 -7.07 -3.48
CA GLY A 179 -19.50 -7.41 -4.37
C GLY A 179 -20.84 -7.55 -3.65
N TRP A 180 -21.85 -7.89 -4.45
CA TRP A 180 -23.25 -8.04 -4.04
C TRP A 180 -23.78 -9.46 -4.31
N GLY A 181 -22.89 -10.44 -4.45
CA GLY A 181 -23.23 -11.84 -4.65
C GLY A 181 -23.86 -12.51 -3.43
N ASN A 182 -24.08 -13.82 -3.57
CA ASN A 182 -24.63 -14.66 -2.52
C ASN A 182 -23.77 -14.60 -1.24
N VAL A 183 -24.40 -14.62 -0.07
CA VAL A 183 -23.70 -14.56 1.23
C VAL A 183 -23.30 -15.93 1.78
N ASP A 184 -23.86 -16.99 1.20
CA ASP A 184 -23.55 -18.41 1.44
C ASP A 184 -24.05 -19.22 0.22
N LEU A 185 -23.80 -20.52 0.17
CA LEU A 185 -24.21 -21.42 -0.89
C LEU A 185 -25.73 -21.39 -1.13
N ASN A 186 -26.13 -20.88 -2.30
CA ASN A 186 -27.51 -20.64 -2.70
C ASN A 186 -28.29 -19.64 -1.80
N GLN A 187 -27.61 -18.85 -0.96
CA GLN A 187 -28.22 -17.81 -0.15
C GLN A 187 -28.00 -16.42 -0.77
N PRO A 188 -28.98 -15.83 -1.48
CA PRO A 188 -28.84 -14.49 -2.04
C PRO A 188 -28.69 -13.42 -0.95
N LEU A 189 -27.97 -12.34 -1.30
CA LEU A 189 -27.82 -11.15 -0.47
C LEU A 189 -29.20 -10.59 -0.07
N PRO A 190 -29.51 -10.46 1.25
CA PRO A 190 -30.80 -9.93 1.67
C PRO A 190 -30.92 -8.40 1.46
N PRO A 191 -32.14 -7.85 1.32
CA PRO A 191 -32.39 -6.41 1.41
C PRO A 191 -31.76 -5.80 2.69
N PRO A 192 -31.15 -4.60 2.61
CA PRO A 192 -31.18 -3.62 1.52
C PRO A 192 -30.10 -3.84 0.44
N PHE A 193 -29.57 -5.05 0.30
CA PHE A 193 -28.54 -5.40 -0.69
C PHE A 193 -27.24 -4.60 -0.52
N THR A 194 -26.76 -4.44 0.72
CA THR A 194 -25.51 -3.74 1.04
C THR A 194 -24.29 -4.44 0.45
N LEU A 195 -23.37 -3.69 -0.13
CA LEU A 195 -22.06 -4.15 -0.59
C LEU A 195 -21.31 -4.87 0.54
N LYS A 196 -20.77 -6.05 0.26
CA LYS A 196 -19.96 -6.84 1.19
C LYS A 196 -18.48 -6.61 0.97
N GLU A 197 -17.70 -6.70 2.06
CA GLU A 197 -16.24 -6.66 2.03
C GLU A 197 -15.63 -7.90 2.70
N LEU A 198 -14.76 -8.61 1.97
CA LEU A 198 -14.07 -9.79 2.47
C LEU A 198 -12.56 -9.64 2.28
N GLN A 199 -11.78 -9.98 3.31
CA GLN A 199 -10.31 -10.03 3.25
C GLN A 199 -9.81 -11.46 3.15
N LEU A 200 -8.92 -11.71 2.19
CA LEU A 200 -8.37 -13.00 1.86
C LEU A 200 -6.91 -12.87 1.35
N PRO A 201 -6.06 -13.89 1.57
CA PRO A 201 -4.67 -13.87 1.09
C PRO A 201 -4.56 -14.42 -0.34
N LEU A 202 -3.59 -13.92 -1.12
CA LEU A 202 -3.18 -14.55 -2.38
C LEU A 202 -2.53 -15.92 -2.12
N ILE A 203 -3.00 -16.93 -2.85
CA ILE A 203 -2.43 -18.28 -2.92
C ILE A 203 -1.56 -18.34 -4.18
N ASP A 204 -0.41 -19.00 -4.13
CA ASP A 204 0.42 -19.17 -5.32
C ASP A 204 -0.21 -20.16 -6.32
N ALA A 205 0.09 -19.98 -7.61
CA ALA A 205 -0.53 -20.76 -8.68
C ALA A 205 -0.27 -22.28 -8.54
N GLN A 206 0.88 -22.71 -8.02
CA GLN A 206 1.22 -24.13 -7.90
C GLN A 206 0.42 -24.80 -6.78
N THR A 207 0.30 -24.15 -5.62
CA THR A 207 -0.55 -24.62 -4.52
C THR A 207 -2.03 -24.62 -4.92
N CYS A 208 -2.50 -23.59 -5.64
CA CYS A 208 -3.89 -23.55 -6.09
C CYS A 208 -4.20 -24.64 -7.13
N ASP A 209 -3.33 -24.84 -8.11
CA ASP A 209 -3.47 -25.88 -9.12
C ASP A 209 -3.48 -27.28 -8.49
N ALA A 210 -2.59 -27.53 -7.52
CA ALA A 210 -2.57 -28.77 -6.74
C ALA A 210 -3.88 -29.00 -5.95
N TYR A 211 -4.47 -27.94 -5.36
CA TYR A 211 -5.78 -28.05 -4.69
C TYR A 211 -6.90 -28.46 -5.66
N TYR A 212 -6.97 -27.85 -6.85
CA TYR A 212 -7.97 -28.21 -7.85
C TYR A 212 -7.76 -29.62 -8.41
N HIS A 213 -6.52 -30.10 -8.53
CA HIS A 213 -6.21 -31.47 -8.90
C HIS A 213 -6.63 -32.53 -7.86
N GLU A 214 -6.73 -32.20 -6.57
CA GLU A 214 -7.03 -33.16 -5.48
C GLU A 214 -8.41 -33.85 -5.59
N SER A 215 -9.27 -33.43 -6.53
CA SER A 215 -10.51 -34.15 -6.86
C SER A 215 -10.91 -34.00 -8.34
N SER A 216 -9.94 -34.02 -9.24
CA SER A 216 -10.14 -33.87 -10.69
C SER A 216 -9.70 -35.13 -11.45
N ASP A 217 -10.38 -35.44 -12.55
CA ASP A 217 -9.96 -36.47 -13.53
C ASP A 217 -8.87 -35.95 -14.51
N ILE A 218 -8.46 -34.68 -14.38
CA ILE A 218 -7.42 -34.06 -15.21
C ILE A 218 -6.03 -34.56 -14.78
N PRO A 219 -5.16 -35.02 -15.70
CA PRO A 219 -3.78 -35.39 -15.40
C PRO A 219 -2.97 -34.22 -14.86
N ILE A 220 -2.15 -34.47 -13.83
CA ILE A 220 -1.35 -33.46 -13.09
C ILE A 220 -0.28 -32.76 -13.96
N GLU A 221 -0.04 -33.24 -15.18
CA GLU A 221 0.80 -32.59 -16.18
C GLU A 221 0.08 -31.47 -16.96
N LEU A 222 -1.24 -31.30 -16.79
CA LEU A 222 -2.06 -30.28 -17.46
C LEU A 222 -2.62 -29.27 -16.44
N PRO A 223 -2.19 -27.99 -16.48
CA PRO A 223 -2.63 -27.00 -15.50
C PRO A 223 -4.13 -26.70 -15.64
N ILE A 224 -4.82 -26.71 -14.51
CA ILE A 224 -6.20 -26.22 -14.34
C ILE A 224 -6.18 -24.71 -14.10
N ILE A 225 -5.21 -24.23 -13.31
CA ILE A 225 -4.98 -22.80 -13.07
C ILE A 225 -3.99 -22.28 -14.10
N LEU A 226 -4.47 -21.41 -15.00
CA LEU A 226 -3.68 -20.89 -16.12
C LEU A 226 -2.76 -19.73 -15.70
N GLU A 227 -1.74 -19.44 -16.52
CA GLU A 227 -0.76 -18.37 -16.25
C GLU A 227 -1.39 -16.97 -16.17
N ASP A 228 -2.53 -16.77 -16.84
CA ASP A 228 -3.35 -15.57 -16.80
C ASP A 228 -4.28 -15.47 -15.58
N MET A 229 -4.25 -16.46 -14.68
CA MET A 229 -5.07 -16.53 -13.46
C MET A 229 -4.26 -16.32 -12.19
N LEU A 230 -4.95 -15.96 -11.11
CA LEU A 230 -4.45 -16.02 -9.73
C LEU A 230 -5.55 -16.56 -8.82
N CYS A 231 -5.16 -17.12 -7.68
CA CYS A 231 -6.11 -17.60 -6.68
C CYS A 231 -5.98 -16.82 -5.38
N ALA A 232 -7.08 -16.67 -4.66
CA ALA A 232 -7.09 -16.09 -3.33
C ALA A 232 -8.14 -16.76 -2.46
N GLY A 233 -7.85 -16.99 -1.18
CA GLY A 233 -8.76 -17.69 -0.28
C GLY A 233 -8.03 -18.39 0.86
N PHE A 234 -8.70 -19.34 1.52
CA PHE A 234 -8.15 -20.10 2.63
C PHE A 234 -8.18 -21.61 2.31
N GLU A 235 -7.13 -22.36 2.67
CA GLU A 235 -7.10 -23.82 2.52
C GLU A 235 -8.28 -24.49 3.25
N SER A 236 -8.66 -23.94 4.40
CA SER A 236 -9.80 -24.38 5.22
C SER A 236 -11.18 -23.99 4.70
N GLY A 237 -11.27 -23.29 3.55
CA GLY A 237 -12.52 -22.74 3.02
C GLY A 237 -13.12 -21.66 3.92
N GLN A 238 -14.43 -21.76 4.16
CA GLN A 238 -15.29 -20.91 5.00
C GLN A 238 -15.52 -19.47 4.51
N LYS A 239 -14.64 -18.89 3.70
CA LYS A 239 -14.76 -17.53 3.18
C LYS A 239 -14.18 -17.42 1.77
N ASP A 240 -14.98 -16.94 0.83
CA ASP A 240 -14.61 -16.75 -0.57
C ASP A 240 -15.54 -15.71 -1.24
N ALA A 241 -15.29 -15.37 -2.50
CA ALA A 241 -16.27 -14.72 -3.37
C ALA A 241 -17.33 -15.74 -3.84
N CYS A 242 -18.58 -15.31 -4.03
CA CYS A 242 -19.69 -16.18 -4.41
C CYS A 242 -20.38 -15.72 -5.71
N GLY A 243 -21.31 -16.53 -6.22
CA GLY A 243 -22.09 -16.19 -7.41
C GLY A 243 -22.77 -14.82 -7.30
N GLY A 244 -22.53 -13.94 -8.29
CA GLY A 244 -22.95 -12.54 -8.28
C GLY A 244 -21.86 -11.53 -7.89
N ASP A 245 -20.72 -11.99 -7.37
CA ASP A 245 -19.49 -11.19 -7.23
C ASP A 245 -18.63 -11.18 -8.52
N SER A 246 -18.97 -12.04 -9.50
CA SER A 246 -18.39 -12.10 -10.85
C SER A 246 -18.09 -10.73 -11.45
N GLY A 247 -16.92 -10.57 -12.07
CA GLY A 247 -16.46 -9.29 -12.61
C GLY A 247 -16.01 -8.28 -11.54
N GLY A 248 -16.33 -8.50 -10.26
CA GLY A 248 -15.92 -7.66 -9.14
C GLY A 248 -14.40 -7.63 -8.93
N PRO A 249 -13.87 -6.55 -8.33
CA PRO A 249 -12.43 -6.37 -8.20
C PRO A 249 -11.85 -7.08 -6.97
N LEU A 250 -10.72 -7.75 -7.15
CA LEU A 250 -9.83 -8.13 -6.05
C LEU A 250 -8.74 -7.05 -5.92
N VAL A 251 -8.81 -6.22 -4.89
CA VAL A 251 -7.90 -5.09 -4.67
C VAL A 251 -6.91 -5.37 -3.53
N CYS A 252 -5.62 -5.23 -3.83
CA CYS A 252 -4.55 -5.28 -2.85
C CYS A 252 -4.07 -3.85 -2.55
N LYS A 253 -3.27 -3.64 -1.49
CA LYS A 253 -2.77 -2.29 -1.13
C LYS A 253 -1.23 -2.15 -1.14
N PRO A 254 -0.54 -2.48 -2.25
CA PRO A 254 0.91 -2.31 -2.34
C PRO A 254 1.32 -0.86 -2.11
N ASP A 255 2.36 -0.66 -1.28
CA ASP A 255 2.95 0.64 -0.92
C ASP A 255 1.95 1.74 -0.49
N GLY A 256 0.75 1.36 -0.05
CA GLY A 256 -0.27 2.26 0.49
C GLY A 256 -1.30 2.79 -0.50
N VAL A 257 -1.26 2.41 -1.78
CA VAL A 257 -2.27 2.73 -2.80
C VAL A 257 -3.09 1.48 -3.12
N TRP A 258 -4.40 1.61 -3.32
CA TRP A 258 -5.23 0.47 -3.72
C TRP A 258 -5.07 0.17 -5.21
N THR A 259 -4.66 -1.07 -5.50
CA THR A 259 -4.35 -1.55 -6.85
C THR A 259 -5.14 -2.83 -7.11
N GLN A 260 -5.80 -2.92 -8.26
CA GLN A 260 -6.57 -4.10 -8.64
C GLN A 260 -5.64 -5.22 -9.10
N ALA A 261 -5.57 -6.29 -8.31
CA ALA A 261 -4.81 -7.48 -8.63
C ALA A 261 -5.58 -8.42 -9.55
N GLY A 262 -6.87 -8.58 -9.26
CA GLY A 262 -7.72 -9.57 -9.88
C GLY A 262 -9.12 -9.07 -10.23
N ILE A 263 -9.80 -9.89 -11.02
CA ILE A 263 -11.22 -9.78 -11.38
C ILE A 263 -11.83 -11.14 -11.04
N VAL A 264 -12.93 -11.17 -10.27
CA VAL A 264 -13.64 -12.41 -9.93
C VAL A 264 -14.08 -13.08 -11.23
N SER A 265 -13.58 -14.29 -11.49
CA SER A 265 -13.80 -15.00 -12.77
C SER A 265 -14.59 -16.28 -12.54
N TRP A 266 -14.03 -17.23 -11.80
CA TRP A 266 -14.69 -18.52 -11.55
C TRP A 266 -14.28 -19.14 -10.21
N GLY A 267 -14.98 -20.19 -9.82
CA GLY A 267 -14.69 -20.99 -8.63
C GLY A 267 -15.54 -22.27 -8.64
N SER A 268 -15.45 -23.03 -7.55
CA SER A 268 -16.45 -24.04 -7.23
C SER A 268 -17.58 -23.43 -6.39
N ASP A 269 -18.37 -24.26 -5.72
CA ASP A 269 -19.17 -23.85 -4.56
C ASP A 269 -18.30 -23.03 -3.58
N CYS A 270 -18.68 -21.77 -3.35
CA CYS A 270 -17.87 -20.82 -2.59
C CYS A 270 -17.69 -21.25 -1.11
N GLY A 271 -16.50 -21.02 -0.57
CA GLY A 271 -16.16 -21.36 0.81
C GLY A 271 -15.88 -22.85 1.06
N LEU A 272 -15.77 -23.70 0.03
CA LEU A 272 -15.31 -25.07 0.21
C LEU A 272 -13.80 -25.16 0.57
N PRO A 273 -13.38 -26.10 1.44
CA PRO A 273 -11.96 -26.37 1.68
C PRO A 273 -11.24 -26.75 0.39
N LYS A 274 -10.01 -26.24 0.21
CA LYS A 274 -9.19 -26.44 -1.00
C LYS A 274 -9.91 -26.10 -2.31
N ARG A 275 -10.84 -25.15 -2.28
CA ARG A 275 -11.49 -24.57 -3.47
C ARG A 275 -11.53 -23.05 -3.35
N PRO A 276 -10.39 -22.36 -3.45
CA PRO A 276 -10.34 -20.91 -3.44
C PRO A 276 -10.88 -20.33 -4.75
N GLY A 277 -11.46 -19.14 -4.70
CA GLY A 277 -11.85 -18.36 -5.85
C GLY A 277 -10.68 -18.10 -6.80
N VAL A 278 -10.98 -18.15 -8.09
CA VAL A 278 -10.03 -17.94 -9.19
C VAL A 278 -10.38 -16.63 -9.89
N TYR A 279 -9.35 -15.83 -10.10
CA TYR A 279 -9.44 -14.46 -10.58
C TYR A 279 -8.54 -14.28 -11.79
N ILE A 280 -8.92 -13.47 -12.77
CA ILE A 280 -8.01 -13.08 -13.85
C ILE A 280 -6.94 -12.14 -13.29
N ASN A 281 -5.67 -12.45 -13.54
CA ASN A 281 -4.51 -11.69 -13.11
C ASN A 281 -4.34 -10.42 -13.97
N VAL A 282 -4.79 -9.27 -13.44
CA VAL A 282 -4.81 -7.98 -14.17
C VAL A 282 -3.41 -7.54 -14.63
N SER A 283 -2.34 -7.92 -13.92
CA SER A 283 -0.96 -7.58 -14.29
C SER A 283 -0.51 -8.19 -15.62
N MET A 284 -1.15 -9.27 -16.08
CA MET A 284 -0.91 -9.86 -17.40
C MET A 284 -1.59 -9.04 -18.51
N TYR A 285 -2.69 -8.37 -18.17
CA TYR A 285 -3.55 -7.64 -19.10
C TYR A 285 -3.34 -6.12 -19.13
N THR A 286 -2.55 -5.52 -18.22
CA THR A 286 -2.28 -4.07 -18.20
C THR A 286 -1.88 -3.51 -19.58
N THR A 287 -1.08 -4.25 -20.36
CA THR A 287 -0.69 -3.85 -21.72
C THR A 287 -1.87 -3.82 -22.68
N TRP A 288 -2.74 -4.83 -22.64
CA TRP A 288 -3.97 -4.88 -23.44
C TRP A 288 -4.90 -3.74 -23.03
N ILE A 289 -5.15 -3.56 -21.73
CA ILE A 289 -6.01 -2.49 -21.20
C ILE A 289 -5.56 -1.11 -21.71
N ALA A 290 -4.27 -0.79 -21.56
CA ALA A 290 -3.72 0.48 -22.02
C ALA A 290 -3.80 0.66 -23.54
N SER A 291 -3.60 -0.42 -24.32
CA SER A 291 -3.70 -0.37 -25.78
C SER A 291 -5.14 -0.19 -26.29
N THR A 292 -6.11 -0.84 -25.63
CA THR A 292 -7.53 -0.75 -25.98
C THR A 292 -8.04 0.65 -25.75
N ILE A 293 -7.84 1.22 -24.55
CA ILE A 293 -8.27 2.58 -24.20
C ILE A 293 -7.70 3.61 -25.19
N GLN A 294 -6.39 3.55 -25.47
CA GLN A 294 -5.75 4.44 -26.44
C GLN A 294 -6.28 4.27 -27.88
N SER A 295 -6.71 3.07 -28.28
CA SER A 295 -7.29 2.83 -29.61
C SER A 295 -8.68 3.43 -29.75
N SER A 296 -9.54 3.32 -28.72
CA SER A 296 -10.88 3.92 -28.68
C SER A 296 -10.85 5.44 -28.66
N ASP A 297 -9.88 6.06 -27.96
CA ASP A 297 -9.69 7.51 -27.99
C ASP A 297 -9.42 8.00 -29.43
N LEU A 298 -8.52 7.30 -30.14
CA LEU A 298 -8.17 7.62 -31.53
C LEU A 298 -9.31 7.36 -32.51
N ASP A 299 -10.11 6.31 -32.32
CA ASP A 299 -11.28 6.04 -33.16
C ASP A 299 -12.42 7.03 -32.90
N MET A 300 -12.56 7.60 -31.70
CA MET A 300 -13.51 8.70 -31.42
C MET A 300 -13.08 10.03 -32.07
N ASP A 301 -11.80 10.37 -31.99
CA ASP A 301 -11.23 11.55 -32.66
C ASP A 301 -11.35 11.45 -34.20
N ASN A 302 -11.22 10.24 -34.74
CA ASN A 302 -11.26 9.96 -36.18
C ASN A 302 -12.69 9.72 -36.74
N SER A 303 -13.66 9.35 -35.90
CA SER A 303 -15.08 9.21 -36.28
C SER A 303 -15.90 10.49 -36.09
N SER A 304 -15.34 11.51 -35.43
CA SER A 304 -15.96 12.83 -35.27
C SER A 304 -16.23 13.52 -36.62
N PRO A 305 -17.50 13.70 -37.04
CA PRO A 305 -17.80 14.39 -38.29
C PRO A 305 -17.47 15.87 -38.14
N ARG A 306 -16.46 16.35 -38.88
CA ARG A 306 -16.03 17.75 -38.82
C ARG A 306 -17.22 18.69 -39.08
N LEU A 307 -17.66 19.39 -38.04
CA LEU A 307 -18.57 20.52 -38.13
C LEU A 307 -17.86 21.68 -38.84
N ALA A 308 -17.84 21.60 -40.18
CA ALA A 308 -17.46 22.71 -41.04
C ALA A 308 -18.34 23.92 -40.68
N GLY A 309 -17.68 25.01 -40.28
CA GLY A 309 -18.32 26.06 -39.50
C GLY A 309 -19.51 26.73 -40.18
N LEU A 310 -20.42 27.25 -39.35
CA LEU A 310 -21.51 28.15 -39.73
C LEU A 310 -20.98 29.51 -40.25
N PHE A 311 -20.33 29.49 -41.41
CA PHE A 311 -20.33 30.64 -42.29
C PHE A 311 -21.75 30.82 -42.85
N VAL A 312 -22.17 32.07 -42.98
CA VAL A 312 -23.40 32.45 -43.68
C VAL A 312 -23.08 32.66 -45.16
N PRO A 313 -23.75 31.96 -46.09
CA PRO A 313 -23.85 32.39 -47.48
C PRO A 313 -25.29 32.79 -47.82
N THR A 314 -25.42 33.85 -48.61
CA THR A 314 -26.67 34.25 -49.24
C THR A 314 -27.11 33.23 -50.30
N VAL A 315 -28.39 32.84 -50.25
CA VAL A 315 -29.36 32.59 -51.35
C VAL A 315 -28.81 32.13 -52.73
N LEU A 316 -29.49 31.13 -53.33
CA LEU A 316 -29.36 30.58 -54.71
C LEU A 316 -28.36 29.40 -54.88
N CYS A 317 -28.62 28.38 -55.70
CA CYS A 317 -29.89 27.76 -56.15
C CYS A 317 -29.59 26.40 -56.84
N TRP A 318 -30.51 25.42 -56.77
CA TRP A 318 -30.55 24.17 -57.59
C TRP A 318 -29.37 23.17 -57.38
N ARG A 319 -29.46 21.85 -57.68
CA ARG A 319 -30.60 20.91 -57.87
C ARG A 319 -30.13 19.45 -57.63
N SER A 320 -31.07 18.61 -57.17
CA SER A 320 -31.27 17.17 -57.45
C SER A 320 -30.15 16.27 -58.01
N CYS A 321 -29.88 15.12 -57.38
CA CYS A 321 -30.40 13.80 -57.84
C CYS A 321 -30.17 12.64 -56.84
N TRP A 322 -30.56 11.41 -57.20
CA TRP A 322 -30.85 10.24 -56.33
C TRP A 322 -30.18 8.92 -56.78
N CYS A 323 -30.33 7.87 -55.95
CA CYS A 323 -30.33 6.40 -56.24
C CYS A 323 -29.05 5.53 -56.25
N GLU A 324 -28.98 4.66 -55.23
CA GLU A 324 -28.99 3.18 -55.27
C GLU A 324 -27.89 2.31 -55.95
N ARG A 325 -27.09 1.66 -55.08
CA ARG A 325 -27.08 0.19 -54.81
C ARG A 325 -27.16 -0.80 -56.00
N SER A 326 -26.08 -1.59 -56.22
CA SER A 326 -26.15 -3.08 -56.22
C SER A 326 -24.82 -3.84 -56.46
N SER A 327 -24.72 -5.01 -55.80
CA SER A 327 -23.94 -6.24 -56.09
C SER A 327 -22.68 -6.28 -57.00
N GLY A 328 -21.60 -6.87 -56.46
CA GLY A 328 -21.05 -8.14 -57.01
C GLY A 328 -19.57 -8.23 -57.42
N GLY A 329 -18.93 -9.38 -57.15
CA GLY A 329 -18.04 -10.02 -58.15
C GLY A 329 -16.50 -9.90 -58.04
N ARG A 330 -15.90 -10.55 -57.03
CA ARG A 330 -14.57 -11.23 -57.04
C ARG A 330 -13.41 -10.70 -57.92
N SER A 331 -12.34 -10.25 -57.22
CA SER A 331 -10.93 -10.63 -57.47
C SER A 331 -10.24 -10.31 -58.82
N PHE A 332 -9.27 -9.39 -58.78
CA PHE A 332 -8.01 -9.55 -59.52
C PHE A 332 -6.79 -9.02 -58.73
N ARG A 333 -5.60 -9.60 -58.93
CA ARG A 333 -4.36 -9.20 -58.23
C ARG A 333 -3.63 -8.08 -58.97
N ILE A 334 -3.06 -7.13 -58.22
CA ILE A 334 -1.98 -6.24 -58.71
C ILE A 334 -0.83 -6.27 -57.67
N ARG A 335 0.42 -6.16 -58.15
CA ARG A 335 1.65 -6.11 -57.33
C ARG A 335 2.00 -4.66 -56.97
N THR A 336 2.69 -4.48 -55.85
CA THR A 336 3.57 -3.31 -55.62
C THR A 336 4.85 -3.75 -54.92
N SER A 337 5.95 -3.03 -55.16
CA SER A 337 7.32 -3.52 -54.90
C SER A 337 7.89 -3.10 -53.55
N CYS A 338 8.76 -3.95 -52.98
CA CYS A 338 9.65 -3.57 -51.88
C CYS A 338 10.73 -2.58 -52.36
N LEU A 339 11.10 -1.65 -51.48
CA LEU A 339 12.32 -0.83 -51.62
C LEU A 339 12.91 -0.54 -50.24
N GLN A 340 13.81 -1.41 -49.77
CA GLN A 340 14.62 -1.17 -48.58
C GLN A 340 15.88 -0.37 -48.94
N VAL A 341 16.17 0.67 -48.16
CA VAL A 341 17.49 1.32 -48.15
C VAL A 341 17.96 1.51 -46.71
N ARG A 342 18.97 0.75 -46.30
CA ARG A 342 19.72 0.94 -45.04
C ARG A 342 21.16 0.47 -45.20
N ARG A 343 22.13 1.36 -44.94
CA ARG A 343 23.56 1.13 -44.64
C ARG A 343 24.26 2.49 -44.51
N PRO A 344 25.49 2.59 -43.96
CA PRO A 344 26.27 1.56 -43.25
C PRO A 344 26.63 2.00 -41.81
N GLY A 345 27.50 1.24 -41.13
CA GLY A 345 28.17 1.66 -39.89
C GLY A 345 29.52 0.96 -39.72
N ARG A 346 30.44 1.56 -38.95
CA ARG A 346 31.77 1.08 -38.46
C ARG A 346 32.46 2.26 -37.73
N ALA A 347 33.45 2.11 -36.84
CA ALA A 347 34.20 0.93 -36.38
C ALA A 347 34.57 1.06 -34.87
N LEU A 348 35.27 0.06 -34.32
CA LEU A 348 35.82 0.05 -32.95
C LEU A 348 37.14 0.82 -32.84
N SER A 349 37.52 1.20 -31.62
CA SER A 349 38.90 1.29 -31.12
C SER A 349 38.95 1.01 -29.61
N ARG A 350 40.13 0.68 -29.05
CA ARG A 350 40.28 0.13 -27.68
C ARG A 350 41.61 0.55 -27.02
N ALA A 351 41.61 0.58 -25.69
CA ALA A 351 42.75 0.55 -24.73
C ALA A 351 43.33 1.90 -24.22
N GLY A 352 43.86 1.84 -22.98
CA GLY A 352 44.79 2.82 -22.41
C GLY A 352 44.24 3.68 -21.24
N PRO A 353 44.68 3.46 -19.98
CA PRO A 353 44.34 4.32 -18.85
C PRO A 353 45.44 5.35 -18.54
N LEU A 354 45.08 6.49 -17.95
CA LEU A 354 46.00 7.34 -17.17
C LEU A 354 45.23 8.19 -16.16
N SER A 355 45.85 8.48 -15.01
CA SER A 355 45.23 9.15 -13.87
C SER A 355 45.60 10.63 -13.79
N ARG A 356 44.65 11.45 -13.30
CA ARG A 356 44.96 12.56 -12.38
C ARG A 356 43.73 13.05 -11.62
N SER A 357 44.00 13.63 -10.46
CA SER A 357 43.05 14.06 -9.44
C SER A 357 42.50 15.47 -9.70
N ALA A 358 41.22 15.68 -9.34
CA ALA A 358 40.67 16.97 -8.98
C ALA A 358 39.71 16.77 -7.79
N GLU A 359 39.72 17.68 -6.83
CA GLU A 359 38.92 17.61 -5.60
C GLU A 359 37.55 18.29 -5.79
N GLY A 360 36.57 17.94 -4.95
CA GLY A 360 35.28 18.65 -4.91
C GLY A 360 34.04 17.74 -5.01
N ALA A 361 33.83 16.86 -4.02
CA ALA A 361 32.60 16.06 -3.92
C ALA A 361 31.96 16.24 -2.54
N SER A 362 30.68 16.65 -2.54
CA SER A 362 29.86 16.69 -1.33
C SER A 362 29.70 15.28 -0.75
N SER A 363 29.99 15.10 0.54
CA SER A 363 30.01 13.79 1.19
C SER A 363 28.60 13.32 1.55
N SER A 364 27.86 12.81 0.55
CA SER A 364 26.72 11.93 0.81
C SER A 364 27.18 10.72 1.65
N PRO A 365 26.47 10.34 2.73
CA PRO A 365 26.90 9.26 3.61
C PRO A 365 26.73 7.89 2.94
N LEU A 366 27.78 7.43 2.26
CA LEU A 366 27.86 6.10 1.64
C LEU A 366 27.64 5.01 2.70
N LEU A 367 26.73 4.07 2.43
CA LEU A 367 26.52 2.90 3.27
C LEU A 367 27.76 1.98 3.22
N ARG A 368 27.96 1.19 4.29
CA ARG A 368 29.08 0.24 4.38
C ARG A 368 28.94 -0.86 3.32
N PRO A 369 30.01 -1.28 2.62
CA PRO A 369 29.94 -2.29 1.56
C PRO A 369 29.22 -3.58 1.95
N GLY A 370 28.25 -3.97 1.11
CA GLY A 370 27.43 -5.16 1.31
C GLY A 370 26.34 -5.01 2.38
N PHE A 371 25.75 -3.81 2.50
CA PHE A 371 24.31 -3.65 2.70
C PHE A 371 23.79 -2.83 1.54
N GLU A 372 22.79 -3.33 0.82
CA GLU A 372 22.11 -2.56 -0.23
C GLU A 372 21.02 -1.66 0.39
N ASN A 373 20.74 -0.51 -0.22
CA ASN A 373 19.73 0.45 0.28
C ASN A 373 18.32 -0.15 0.43
N SER A 374 18.03 -1.24 -0.28
CA SER A 374 16.79 -2.03 -0.20
C SER A 374 16.69 -2.91 1.06
N SER A 375 17.81 -3.24 1.69
CA SER A 375 17.90 -4.26 2.76
C SER A 375 17.68 -3.73 4.17
N LEU A 376 17.96 -2.44 4.42
CA LEU A 376 17.86 -1.76 5.71
C LEU A 376 16.66 -0.82 5.72
N LEU A 377 15.80 -0.94 6.74
CA LEU A 377 14.56 -0.16 6.84
C LEU A 377 14.78 1.28 7.33
N THR A 378 15.84 1.52 8.09
CA THR A 378 16.11 2.77 8.82
C THR A 378 17.56 3.21 8.55
N TRP A 379 17.80 4.52 8.42
CA TRP A 379 19.16 5.08 8.31
C TRP A 379 19.20 6.56 8.75
N PRO A 380 20.23 7.01 9.49
CA PRO A 380 21.21 6.19 10.21
C PRO A 380 20.57 5.37 11.33
N CYS A 381 21.12 4.19 11.62
CA CYS A 381 20.60 3.24 12.60
C CYS A 381 21.72 2.38 13.21
N GLY A 382 21.43 1.68 14.31
CA GLY A 382 22.22 0.57 14.84
C GLY A 382 23.62 0.94 15.33
N GLN A 383 23.87 2.22 15.59
CA GLN A 383 25.17 2.72 16.03
C GLN A 383 25.13 3.04 17.53
N ARG A 384 26.16 2.60 18.26
CA ARG A 384 26.40 2.97 19.66
C ARG A 384 27.83 3.48 19.84
N THR A 385 28.00 4.54 20.62
CA THR A 385 29.31 5.13 20.93
C THR A 385 29.97 4.51 22.17
N VAL A 386 29.25 3.67 22.91
CA VAL A 386 29.76 2.94 24.08
C VAL A 386 29.93 1.47 23.71
N SER A 387 31.15 0.94 23.84
CA SER A 387 31.49 -0.44 23.49
C SER A 387 32.40 -1.07 24.54
N THR A 388 31.93 -2.12 25.20
CA THR A 388 32.64 -2.84 26.27
C THR A 388 32.37 -4.35 26.19
N ARG A 389 33.28 -5.16 26.74
CA ARG A 389 33.41 -6.61 26.51
C ARG A 389 33.18 -7.39 27.81
N VAL A 390 32.00 -8.00 28.00
CA VAL A 390 31.66 -8.91 29.12
C VAL A 390 30.69 -10.01 28.62
N VAL A 391 30.63 -11.15 29.31
CA VAL A 391 29.71 -12.28 29.05
C VAL A 391 29.01 -12.67 30.34
N GLY A 392 27.72 -12.98 30.28
CA GLY A 392 26.85 -13.22 31.45
C GLY A 392 25.89 -12.06 31.70
N GLY A 393 24.69 -12.36 32.22
CA GLY A 393 23.66 -11.34 32.48
C GLY A 393 24.06 -10.40 33.62
N LYS A 394 23.88 -9.09 33.44
CA LYS A 394 24.24 -8.06 34.43
C LYS A 394 23.62 -6.69 34.10
N ASP A 395 23.79 -5.75 35.04
CA ASP A 395 23.61 -4.31 34.84
C ASP A 395 24.30 -3.81 33.56
N SER A 396 23.53 -3.10 32.74
CA SER A 396 24.00 -2.38 31.56
C SER A 396 24.68 -1.05 31.93
N GLU A 397 25.44 -0.51 30.98
CA GLU A 397 26.00 0.85 31.03
C GLU A 397 25.07 1.85 30.30
N LEU A 398 25.01 3.11 30.76
CA LEU A 398 24.18 4.15 30.14
C LEU A 398 24.63 4.44 28.69
N GLY A 399 23.71 4.34 27.74
CA GLY A 399 24.00 4.53 26.31
C GLY A 399 24.61 3.33 25.59
N ARG A 400 24.74 2.17 26.26
CA ARG A 400 25.18 0.91 25.65
C ARG A 400 24.12 0.28 24.75
N TRP A 401 22.85 0.59 25.00
CA TRP A 401 21.67 0.15 24.23
C TRP A 401 20.78 1.36 23.89
N PRO A 402 21.25 2.30 23.04
CA PRO A 402 20.66 3.64 22.90
C PRO A 402 19.30 3.66 22.18
N TRP A 403 18.82 2.52 21.69
CA TRP A 403 17.47 2.31 21.13
C TRP A 403 16.47 1.81 22.16
N GLN A 404 16.92 1.35 23.34
CA GLN A 404 16.04 0.82 24.37
C GLN A 404 15.08 1.90 24.87
N GLY A 405 13.79 1.63 24.74
CA GLY A 405 12.72 2.40 25.34
C GLY A 405 12.10 1.65 26.51
N SER A 406 11.71 2.39 27.54
CA SER A 406 10.75 1.92 28.55
C SER A 406 9.36 2.36 28.09
N LEU A 407 8.47 1.42 27.77
CA LEU A 407 7.05 1.70 27.54
C LEU A 407 6.35 1.77 28.90
N ARG A 408 5.60 2.85 29.12
CA ARG A 408 5.17 3.29 30.45
C ARG A 408 3.69 3.66 30.47
N LEU A 409 2.88 2.78 31.08
CA LEU A 409 1.46 2.96 31.36
C LEU A 409 1.30 3.80 32.63
N TRP A 410 0.53 4.89 32.57
CA TRP A 410 0.24 5.78 33.71
C TRP A 410 1.48 6.26 34.51
N GLY A 411 2.65 6.28 33.88
CA GLY A 411 3.91 6.66 34.52
C GLY A 411 4.62 5.56 35.32
N SER A 412 4.15 4.31 35.31
CA SER A 412 4.94 3.13 35.69
C SER A 412 5.58 2.49 34.45
N HIS A 413 6.67 1.72 34.62
CA HIS A 413 7.11 0.79 33.58
C HIS A 413 6.10 -0.37 33.43
N HIS A 414 5.98 -0.91 32.21
CA HIS A 414 5.09 -2.03 31.89
C HIS A 414 5.70 -3.00 30.86
N CYS A 415 6.36 -2.46 29.83
CA CYS A 415 6.99 -3.23 28.77
C CYS A 415 8.28 -2.54 28.28
N GLY A 416 9.19 -3.31 27.66
CA GLY A 416 10.26 -2.80 26.82
C GLY A 416 9.74 -2.26 25.48
N ALA A 417 10.59 -1.48 24.81
CA ALA A 417 10.35 -0.93 23.49
C ALA A 417 11.67 -0.62 22.77
N SER A 418 11.60 -0.29 21.48
CA SER A 418 12.76 -0.11 20.61
C SER A 418 12.56 1.05 19.62
N LEU A 419 13.47 2.02 19.59
CA LEU A 419 13.38 3.20 18.72
C LEU A 419 13.75 2.84 17.28
N LEU A 420 12.84 3.02 16.32
CA LEU A 420 13.13 2.80 14.89
C LEU A 420 13.53 4.09 14.16
N ASN A 421 12.86 5.20 14.46
CA ASN A 421 13.24 6.52 13.97
C ASN A 421 12.72 7.63 14.91
N ARG A 422 12.82 8.90 14.52
CA ARG A 422 12.41 10.05 15.36
C ARG A 422 10.93 10.06 15.77
N ARG A 423 10.03 9.35 15.11
CA ARG A 423 8.59 9.31 15.44
C ARG A 423 8.05 7.91 15.70
N TRP A 424 8.81 6.85 15.41
CA TRP A 424 8.32 5.47 15.41
C TRP A 424 9.10 4.56 16.37
N VAL A 425 8.34 3.81 17.16
CA VAL A 425 8.81 2.88 18.20
C VAL A 425 8.18 1.51 17.97
N LEU A 426 8.97 0.45 18.10
CA LEU A 426 8.58 -0.94 17.95
C LEU A 426 8.52 -1.65 19.32
N THR A 427 7.50 -2.46 19.54
CA THR A 427 7.25 -3.20 20.79
C THR A 427 6.30 -4.39 20.51
N ALA A 428 5.85 -5.10 21.54
CA ALA A 428 4.90 -6.22 21.44
C ALA A 428 3.45 -5.71 21.40
N ALA A 429 2.53 -6.50 20.86
CA ALA A 429 1.11 -6.16 20.83
C ALA A 429 0.40 -6.49 22.15
N HIS A 430 0.82 -7.55 22.85
CA HIS A 430 0.18 -8.00 24.09
C HIS A 430 0.22 -6.95 25.21
N CYS A 431 1.21 -6.05 25.19
CA CYS A 431 1.32 -4.90 26.08
C CYS A 431 0.07 -3.99 26.08
N PHE A 432 -0.78 -4.06 25.04
CA PHE A 432 -1.93 -3.17 24.85
C PHE A 432 -3.30 -3.85 24.96
N GLU A 433 -3.38 -5.16 25.21
CA GLU A 433 -4.66 -5.90 25.26
C GLU A 433 -5.68 -5.28 26.23
N LYS A 434 -5.19 -4.86 27.41
CA LYS A 434 -6.01 -4.33 28.51
C LYS A 434 -6.13 -2.80 28.47
N HIS A 435 -5.19 -2.13 27.81
CA HIS A 435 -4.97 -0.69 27.86
C HIS A 435 -4.60 -0.20 26.45
N SER A 436 -5.61 0.11 25.63
CA SER A 436 -5.45 0.41 24.20
C SER A 436 -5.60 1.89 23.83
N ASP A 437 -5.87 2.77 24.79
CA ASP A 437 -5.94 4.22 24.58
C ASP A 437 -4.53 4.87 24.61
N PRO A 438 -4.05 5.49 23.51
CA PRO A 438 -2.75 6.18 23.47
C PRO A 438 -2.51 7.20 24.58
N PHE A 439 -3.55 7.83 25.15
CA PHE A 439 -3.40 8.83 26.20
C PHE A 439 -2.87 8.26 27.53
N GLU A 440 -3.03 6.96 27.78
CA GLU A 440 -2.50 6.30 28.98
C GLU A 440 -0.98 6.03 28.90
N TRP A 441 -0.38 6.16 27.70
CA TRP A 441 0.95 5.65 27.38
C TRP A 441 2.00 6.72 27.08
N SER A 442 3.21 6.45 27.54
CA SER A 442 4.42 7.19 27.16
C SER A 442 5.60 6.25 26.94
N VAL A 443 6.57 6.66 26.13
CA VAL A 443 7.84 5.94 25.95
C VAL A 443 8.98 6.82 26.44
N GLN A 444 9.85 6.25 27.27
CA GLN A 444 11.04 6.92 27.81
C GLN A 444 12.32 6.36 27.19
N PHE A 445 13.22 7.24 26.73
CA PHE A 445 14.49 6.85 26.09
C PHE A 445 15.72 7.45 26.80
N GLY A 446 16.89 6.83 26.59
CA GLY A 446 18.18 7.37 27.02
C GLY A 446 18.38 7.46 28.53
N GLU A 447 17.73 6.57 29.28
CA GLU A 447 17.83 6.42 30.72
C GLU A 447 18.21 4.97 31.05
N LEU A 448 18.91 4.74 32.16
CA LEU A 448 19.33 3.42 32.62
C LEU A 448 18.35 2.85 33.67
N SER A 449 17.66 3.70 34.43
CA SER A 449 16.69 3.32 35.46
C SER A 449 15.24 3.37 34.97
N ALA A 450 14.44 2.31 35.21
CA ALA A 450 13.00 2.35 34.94
C ALA A 450 12.21 3.26 35.90
N SER A 451 12.78 3.57 37.08
CA SER A 451 12.23 4.48 38.08
C SER A 451 13.28 5.55 38.48
N PRO A 452 13.61 6.48 37.54
CA PRO A 452 14.66 7.48 37.76
C PRO A 452 14.24 8.48 38.83
N SER A 453 15.22 9.03 39.55
CA SER A 453 14.98 10.06 40.56
C SER A 453 14.24 11.27 39.97
N LEU A 454 13.31 11.86 40.73
CA LEU A 454 12.58 13.09 40.39
C LEU A 454 13.50 14.26 40.03
N TRP A 455 14.74 14.27 40.54
CA TRP A 455 15.75 15.29 40.25
C TRP A 455 16.46 15.09 38.90
N ASN A 456 16.35 13.92 38.28
CA ASN A 456 16.87 13.65 36.94
C ASN A 456 15.88 14.17 35.88
N LEU A 457 15.80 15.49 35.75
CA LEU A 457 14.88 16.16 34.81
C LEU A 457 15.05 15.68 33.36
N GLN A 458 16.26 15.29 32.95
CA GLN A 458 16.51 14.76 31.61
C GLN A 458 15.72 13.48 31.33
N ALA A 459 15.56 12.60 32.32
CA ALA A 459 14.75 11.38 32.19
C ALA A 459 13.26 11.67 31.97
N TYR A 460 12.76 12.82 32.45
CA TYR A 460 11.40 13.29 32.24
C TYR A 460 11.25 14.03 30.90
N TYR A 461 12.24 14.83 30.50
CA TYR A 461 12.28 15.45 29.16
C TYR A 461 12.42 14.42 28.02
N ASN A 462 13.00 13.24 28.29
CA ASN A 462 13.09 12.13 27.34
C ASN A 462 11.85 11.21 27.35
N ARG A 463 10.71 11.64 27.93
CA ARG A 463 9.42 10.96 27.80
C ARG A 463 8.60 11.55 26.66
N TYR A 464 8.10 10.67 25.80
CA TYR A 464 7.30 11.01 24.63
C TYR A 464 5.94 10.34 24.75
N SER A 465 4.85 11.10 24.72
CA SER A 465 3.48 10.56 24.68
C SER A 465 3.23 9.82 23.38
N VAL A 466 2.38 8.79 23.42
CA VAL A 466 1.94 8.09 22.21
C VAL A 466 0.82 8.88 21.52
N GLU A 467 0.89 8.99 20.19
CA GLU A 467 -0.10 9.59 19.31
C GLU A 467 -1.06 8.53 18.74
N GLU A 468 -0.51 7.35 18.42
CA GLU A 468 -1.21 6.26 17.72
C GLU A 468 -0.56 4.92 18.13
N ILE A 469 -1.38 3.95 18.54
CA ILE A 469 -0.96 2.56 18.81
C ILE A 469 -1.45 1.71 17.65
N ILE A 470 -0.53 1.08 16.91
CA ILE A 470 -0.85 0.25 15.74
C ILE A 470 -0.40 -1.18 16.02
N LEU A 471 -1.33 -2.02 16.47
CA LEU A 471 -1.11 -3.46 16.61
C LEU A 471 -1.07 -4.12 15.22
N SER A 472 -0.41 -5.28 15.10
CA SER A 472 -0.52 -6.11 13.91
C SER A 472 -1.99 -6.48 13.63
N PRO A 473 -2.50 -6.33 12.39
CA PRO A 473 -3.85 -6.79 12.03
C PRO A 473 -4.06 -8.30 12.19
N MET A 474 -2.97 -9.08 12.29
CA MET A 474 -3.00 -10.53 12.49
C MET A 474 -2.87 -10.93 13.97
N TYR A 475 -2.75 -9.96 14.89
CA TYR A 475 -2.73 -10.20 16.33
C TYR A 475 -4.15 -10.41 16.86
N LEU A 476 -4.43 -11.61 17.36
CA LEU A 476 -5.76 -12.04 17.82
C LEU A 476 -5.82 -12.34 19.33
N GLY A 477 -4.90 -11.77 20.14
CA GLY A 477 -4.74 -12.15 21.55
C GLY A 477 -4.08 -13.52 21.75
N ALA A 478 -3.36 -14.00 20.73
CA ALA A 478 -2.49 -15.17 20.78
C ALA A 478 -1.03 -14.71 20.67
N SER A 479 -0.08 -15.56 21.03
CA SER A 479 1.36 -15.21 21.00
C SER A 479 1.98 -15.07 19.61
N SER A 480 1.25 -15.42 18.54
CA SER A 480 1.64 -15.18 17.14
C SER A 480 1.25 -13.78 16.68
N TYR A 481 2.05 -13.17 15.81
CA TYR A 481 1.88 -11.80 15.30
C TYR A 481 1.93 -10.73 16.41
N ASP A 482 2.62 -11.03 17.51
CA ASP A 482 2.77 -10.18 18.70
C ASP A 482 3.76 -9.03 18.46
N ILE A 483 3.30 -8.03 17.70
CA ILE A 483 4.06 -6.86 17.29
C ILE A 483 3.15 -5.63 17.20
N ALA A 484 3.62 -4.51 17.74
CA ALA A 484 2.99 -3.20 17.65
C ALA A 484 3.99 -2.10 17.28
N LEU A 485 3.51 -1.12 16.54
CA LEU A 485 4.21 0.12 16.23
C LEU A 485 3.50 1.30 16.89
N LEU A 486 4.27 2.11 17.60
CA LEU A 486 3.79 3.31 18.27
C LEU A 486 4.32 4.53 17.51
N LYS A 487 3.41 5.44 17.21
CA LYS A 487 3.72 6.77 16.70
C LYS A 487 3.80 7.71 17.89
N LEU A 488 4.90 8.44 18.04
CA LEU A 488 5.08 9.40 19.13
C LEU A 488 4.48 10.76 18.75
N SER A 489 3.91 11.47 19.71
CA SER A 489 3.32 12.81 19.49
C SER A 489 4.32 13.88 19.08
N SER A 490 5.60 13.67 19.37
CA SER A 490 6.70 14.60 19.13
C SER A 490 7.97 13.87 18.69
N SER A 491 8.85 14.59 17.99
CA SER A 491 10.06 14.00 17.38
C SER A 491 11.18 13.83 18.40
N VAL A 492 11.74 12.62 18.49
CA VAL A 492 12.86 12.26 19.37
C VAL A 492 14.16 12.93 18.93
N THR A 493 14.89 13.49 19.91
CA THR A 493 16.18 14.15 19.71
C THR A 493 17.33 13.19 19.98
N TYR A 494 17.88 12.62 18.91
CA TYR A 494 19.03 11.72 18.98
C TYR A 494 20.25 12.36 19.66
N ASN A 495 20.95 11.58 20.47
CA ASN A 495 22.16 11.96 21.19
C ASN A 495 22.97 10.69 21.54
N LYS A 496 24.08 10.78 22.29
CA LYS A 496 24.91 9.60 22.62
C LYS A 496 24.21 8.50 23.44
N TYR A 497 23.04 8.79 24.02
CA TYR A 497 22.21 7.82 24.76
C TYR A 497 20.89 7.48 24.05
N ILE A 498 20.56 8.16 22.94
CA ILE A 498 19.31 7.94 22.17
C ILE A 498 19.65 7.85 20.68
N GLN A 499 19.55 6.65 20.10
CA GLN A 499 19.79 6.34 18.69
C GLN A 499 18.85 5.22 18.24
N PRO A 500 18.35 5.22 17.00
CA PRO A 500 17.48 4.16 16.50
C PRO A 500 18.25 2.86 16.21
N ILE A 501 17.57 1.72 16.29
CA ILE A 501 18.10 0.40 15.86
C ILE A 501 17.81 0.15 14.37
N CYS A 502 18.62 -0.69 13.73
CA CYS A 502 18.37 -1.14 12.36
C CYS A 502 17.36 -2.29 12.32
N VAL A 503 16.61 -2.39 11.22
CA VAL A 503 15.74 -3.53 10.89
C VAL A 503 16.09 -4.01 9.48
N LEU A 504 16.16 -5.34 9.28
CA LEU A 504 16.57 -5.98 8.02
C LEU A 504 15.45 -6.82 7.38
N THR A 505 15.48 -6.91 6.04
CA THR A 505 14.56 -7.73 5.22
C THR A 505 14.56 -9.22 5.55
N SER A 506 15.66 -9.74 6.11
CA SER A 506 15.77 -11.15 6.53
C SER A 506 16.59 -11.30 7.80
N SER A 507 16.14 -12.19 8.69
CA SER A 507 16.88 -12.68 9.86
C SER A 507 17.64 -14.00 9.59
N SER A 508 17.60 -14.55 8.37
CA SER A 508 18.17 -15.87 8.04
C SER A 508 19.65 -16.02 8.40
N GLU A 509 20.47 -14.99 8.16
CA GLU A 509 21.91 -14.97 8.47
C GLU A 509 22.22 -14.97 9.98
N PHE A 510 21.21 -14.83 10.84
CA PHE A 510 21.37 -14.83 12.30
C PHE A 510 20.98 -16.18 12.93
N GLN A 511 20.44 -17.13 12.17
CA GLN A 511 20.16 -18.48 12.67
C GLN A 511 21.44 -19.13 13.23
N ASN A 512 21.33 -19.79 14.38
CA ASN A 512 22.41 -20.45 15.09
C ASN A 512 23.56 -19.54 15.57
N ARG A 513 23.44 -18.20 15.48
CA ARG A 513 24.38 -17.27 16.16
C ARG A 513 24.20 -17.32 17.67
N THR A 514 25.29 -17.19 18.40
CA THR A 514 25.34 -17.29 19.88
C THR A 514 25.60 -15.94 20.57
N ASP A 515 25.65 -14.85 19.81
CA ASP A 515 26.14 -13.54 20.22
C ASP A 515 25.14 -12.39 20.01
N CYS A 516 23.85 -12.72 19.99
CA CYS A 516 22.77 -11.75 20.08
C CYS A 516 22.49 -11.38 21.56
N TRP A 517 21.75 -10.31 21.79
CA TRP A 517 21.52 -9.72 23.09
C TRP A 517 20.05 -9.34 23.26
N VAL A 518 19.49 -9.60 24.43
CA VAL A 518 18.20 -9.06 24.87
C VAL A 518 18.41 -8.14 26.07
N THR A 519 17.59 -7.09 26.16
CA THR A 519 17.73 -6.00 27.13
C THR A 519 16.37 -5.51 27.63
N GLY A 520 16.28 -5.23 28.92
CA GLY A 520 15.04 -4.77 29.55
C GLY A 520 15.15 -4.57 31.06
N TRP A 521 14.00 -4.33 31.68
CA TRP A 521 13.86 -4.02 33.12
C TRP A 521 12.92 -5.00 33.83
N GLY A 522 12.69 -6.17 33.22
CA GLY A 522 11.93 -7.25 33.80
C GLY A 522 12.64 -7.98 34.93
N ASP A 523 11.99 -9.01 35.43
CA ASP A 523 12.44 -9.79 36.58
C ASP A 523 13.75 -10.54 36.29
N ILE A 524 14.69 -10.53 37.24
CA ILE A 524 16.05 -11.08 37.04
C ILE A 524 16.14 -12.60 37.24
N GLN A 525 15.12 -13.19 37.86
CA GLN A 525 14.80 -14.62 37.87
C GLN A 525 13.27 -14.75 37.90
N GLU A 526 12.72 -15.93 37.61
CA GLU A 526 11.27 -16.16 37.48
C GLU A 526 10.44 -15.72 38.70
N ASP A 527 11.00 -15.82 39.91
CA ASP A 527 10.39 -15.36 41.17
C ASP A 527 11.14 -14.17 41.81
N GLN A 528 12.03 -13.48 41.08
CA GLN A 528 12.86 -12.38 41.60
C GLN A 528 12.73 -11.09 40.77
N VAL A 529 11.90 -10.18 41.28
CA VAL A 529 11.78 -8.82 40.74
C VAL A 529 13.11 -8.07 40.80
N LEU A 530 13.42 -7.36 39.71
CA LEU A 530 14.58 -6.47 39.59
C LEU A 530 14.57 -5.42 40.74
N PRO A 531 15.63 -5.31 41.55
CA PRO A 531 15.63 -4.39 42.69
C PRO A 531 15.67 -2.91 42.27
N SER A 532 15.00 -2.06 43.05
CA SER A 532 15.09 -0.60 42.94
C SER A 532 16.55 -0.12 42.98
N PRO A 533 17.01 0.77 42.08
CA PRO A 533 16.23 1.66 41.22
C PRO A 533 15.90 1.08 39.82
N TYR A 534 15.83 -0.25 39.66
CA TYR A 534 15.46 -0.91 38.42
C TYR A 534 16.44 -0.56 37.28
N ILE A 535 17.69 -1.02 37.40
CA ILE A 535 18.76 -0.81 36.42
C ILE A 535 18.58 -1.75 35.22
N LEU A 536 18.68 -1.19 34.01
CA LEU A 536 18.56 -1.93 32.75
C LEU A 536 19.50 -3.13 32.74
N GLN A 537 18.96 -4.33 32.53
CA GLN A 537 19.73 -5.54 32.39
C GLN A 537 20.08 -5.80 30.92
N GLU A 538 21.19 -6.50 30.71
CA GLU A 538 21.60 -7.03 29.42
C GLU A 538 21.98 -8.51 29.56
N VAL A 539 21.56 -9.35 28.61
CA VAL A 539 22.01 -10.74 28.58
C VAL A 539 22.23 -11.25 27.15
N GLN A 540 23.34 -11.95 26.96
CA GLN A 540 23.74 -12.53 25.68
C GLN A 540 23.12 -13.91 25.49
N VAL A 541 22.38 -14.09 24.39
CA VAL A 541 21.58 -15.26 24.03
C VAL A 541 21.85 -15.72 22.60
N GLY A 542 21.67 -17.01 22.32
CA GLY A 542 21.80 -17.56 20.96
C GLY A 542 20.46 -17.74 20.26
N ILE A 543 20.39 -17.48 18.95
CA ILE A 543 19.22 -17.75 18.10
C ILE A 543 19.11 -19.26 17.88
N ILE A 544 17.99 -19.84 18.28
CA ILE A 544 17.73 -21.28 18.18
C ILE A 544 16.87 -21.54 16.93
N ASN A 545 17.32 -22.46 16.07
CA ASN A 545 16.57 -22.90 14.90
C ASN A 545 15.17 -23.44 15.28
N THR A 546 14.15 -23.12 14.50
CA THR A 546 12.74 -23.45 14.77
C THR A 546 12.48 -24.93 15.05
N ALA A 547 13.15 -25.86 14.36
CA ALA A 547 13.00 -27.29 14.63
C ALA A 547 13.61 -27.70 15.97
N ILE A 548 14.76 -27.12 16.33
CA ILE A 548 15.40 -27.32 17.65
C ILE A 548 14.54 -26.71 18.76
N CYS A 549 13.94 -25.53 18.54
CA CYS A 549 13.09 -24.90 19.55
C CYS A 549 11.81 -25.71 19.83
N ASN A 550 11.11 -26.14 18.77
CA ASN A 550 9.97 -27.06 18.90
C ASN A 550 10.37 -28.33 19.66
N TYR A 551 11.50 -28.95 19.29
CA TYR A 551 12.02 -30.12 20.01
C TYR A 551 12.27 -29.83 21.50
N LEU A 552 12.95 -28.73 21.86
CA LEU A 552 13.19 -28.35 23.25
C LEU A 552 11.87 -28.19 24.03
N TYR A 553 10.88 -27.51 23.45
CA TYR A 553 9.57 -27.33 24.08
C TYR A 553 8.92 -28.67 24.44
N THR A 554 8.99 -29.69 23.56
CA THR A 554 8.44 -31.04 23.87
C THR A 554 9.04 -31.73 25.10
N GLN A 555 10.17 -31.25 25.66
CA GLN A 555 10.91 -31.93 26.72
C GLN A 555 10.78 -31.24 28.10
N PRO A 556 10.26 -31.90 29.15
CA PRO A 556 9.40 -33.08 29.15
C PRO A 556 7.92 -32.69 28.99
N ALA A 557 7.24 -33.32 28.04
CA ALA A 557 5.78 -33.35 27.86
C ALA A 557 5.02 -32.00 27.69
N PHE A 558 5.71 -30.88 27.45
CA PHE A 558 5.06 -29.58 27.24
C PHE A 558 4.83 -29.32 25.74
N ARG A 559 3.64 -29.64 25.23
CA ARG A 559 3.30 -29.44 23.81
C ARG A 559 2.77 -28.04 23.56
N LEU A 560 3.66 -27.11 23.24
CA LEU A 560 3.34 -25.90 22.48
C LEU A 560 4.19 -25.89 21.22
N ASP A 561 3.55 -25.83 20.06
CA ASP A 561 4.22 -25.65 18.79
C ASP A 561 4.63 -24.17 18.63
N ILE A 562 5.83 -23.94 18.12
CA ILE A 562 6.38 -22.62 17.79
C ILE A 562 6.19 -22.40 16.29
N TRP A 563 5.19 -21.60 15.93
CA TRP A 563 4.67 -21.46 14.56
C TRP A 563 4.53 -20.00 14.12
N GLY A 564 4.12 -19.80 12.86
CA GLY A 564 3.87 -18.48 12.28
C GLY A 564 5.14 -17.63 12.14
N ASP A 565 5.18 -16.54 12.89
CA ASP A 565 6.23 -15.52 12.88
C ASP A 565 7.17 -15.59 14.09
N MET A 566 7.07 -16.62 14.93
CA MET A 566 7.93 -16.78 16.10
C MET A 566 9.39 -17.14 15.75
N ILE A 567 10.32 -16.71 16.61
CA ILE A 567 11.72 -17.16 16.65
C ILE A 567 12.15 -17.32 18.12
N CYS A 568 13.00 -18.31 18.42
CA CYS A 568 13.46 -18.55 19.79
C CYS A 568 14.89 -18.07 20.01
N ALA A 569 15.19 -17.60 21.21
CA ALA A 569 16.56 -17.32 21.64
C ALA A 569 16.81 -17.68 23.10
N GLY A 570 18.03 -18.12 23.41
CA GLY A 570 18.44 -18.52 24.76
C GLY A 570 19.53 -19.57 24.72
N HIS A 571 19.50 -20.50 25.68
CA HIS A 571 20.32 -21.71 25.71
C HIS A 571 19.45 -22.90 26.14
N GLY A 572 19.64 -24.08 25.54
CA GLY A 572 18.86 -25.28 25.89
C GLY A 572 19.03 -25.75 27.36
N GLN A 573 20.14 -25.36 28.01
CA GLN A 573 20.39 -25.61 29.43
C GLN A 573 19.67 -24.62 30.37
N GLY A 574 19.01 -23.58 29.84
CA GLY A 574 18.45 -22.48 30.62
C GLY A 574 19.50 -21.46 31.07
N GLY A 575 19.24 -20.78 32.19
CA GLY A 575 20.15 -19.86 32.89
C GLY A 575 20.35 -18.48 32.28
N LYS A 576 19.85 -18.22 31.07
CA LYS A 576 19.82 -16.89 30.44
C LYS A 576 18.60 -16.78 29.53
N ASP A 577 17.81 -15.74 29.74
CA ASP A 577 16.55 -15.51 29.02
C ASP A 577 16.06 -14.07 29.21
N ALA A 578 14.94 -13.72 28.59
CA ALA A 578 14.11 -12.59 29.01
C ALA A 578 13.09 -13.04 30.08
N CYS A 579 12.47 -12.10 30.80
CA CYS A 579 11.46 -12.41 31.80
C CYS A 579 10.28 -11.40 31.82
N PHE A 580 9.38 -11.54 32.79
CA PHE A 580 8.21 -10.67 32.96
C PHE A 580 8.64 -9.20 33.06
N GLY A 581 8.08 -8.33 32.21
CA GLY A 581 8.44 -6.91 32.08
C GLY A 581 9.40 -6.59 30.92
N ASP A 582 10.18 -7.58 30.43
CA ASP A 582 11.03 -7.38 29.24
C ASP A 582 10.23 -7.38 27.93
N SER A 583 8.97 -7.88 27.96
CA SER A 583 7.98 -7.86 26.87
C SER A 583 8.06 -6.61 26.01
N GLY A 584 8.12 -6.76 24.68
CA GLY A 584 8.30 -5.64 23.75
C GLY A 584 9.73 -5.12 23.62
N GLY A 585 10.66 -5.58 24.46
CA GLY A 585 12.08 -5.27 24.38
C GLY A 585 12.77 -5.86 23.13
N PRO A 586 13.90 -5.30 22.70
CA PRO A 586 14.62 -5.74 21.51
C PRO A 586 15.47 -6.99 21.76
N LEU A 587 15.37 -7.98 20.88
CA LEU A 587 16.42 -8.97 20.64
C LEU A 587 17.28 -8.49 19.46
N ALA A 588 18.53 -8.11 19.76
CA ALA A 588 19.42 -7.42 18.84
C ALA A 588 20.73 -8.17 18.59
N CYS A 589 21.22 -8.15 17.35
CA CYS A 589 22.47 -8.79 16.94
C CYS A 589 23.35 -7.80 16.16
N GLU A 590 24.68 -7.85 16.33
CA GLU A 590 25.60 -7.01 15.55
C GLU A 590 25.98 -7.66 14.22
N LYS A 591 25.91 -6.93 13.10
CA LYS A 591 26.42 -7.36 11.78
C LYS A 591 27.23 -6.22 11.16
N LYS A 592 28.52 -6.47 10.86
CA LYS A 592 29.45 -5.50 10.23
C LYS A 592 29.54 -4.14 10.96
N GLY A 593 29.36 -4.11 12.28
CA GLY A 593 29.36 -2.88 13.08
C GLY A 593 28.06 -2.07 13.03
N LEU A 594 26.93 -2.70 12.69
CA LEU A 594 25.58 -2.18 12.88
C LEU A 594 24.77 -3.15 13.75
N TRP A 595 24.01 -2.63 14.70
CA TRP A 595 23.09 -3.39 15.54
C TRP A 595 21.70 -3.45 14.90
N ILE A 596 21.21 -4.67 14.74
CA ILE A 596 19.96 -4.98 14.04
C ILE A 596 19.03 -5.74 14.99
N GLN A 597 17.78 -5.31 15.04
CA GLN A 597 16.74 -6.02 15.76
C GLN A 597 16.25 -7.20 14.94
N VAL A 598 16.38 -8.41 15.47
CA VAL A 598 15.89 -9.65 14.84
C VAL A 598 14.63 -10.19 15.52
N GLY A 599 14.42 -9.82 16.79
CA GLY A 599 13.25 -10.23 17.57
C GLY A 599 12.70 -9.14 18.49
N ILE A 600 11.50 -9.38 19.00
CA ILE A 600 10.83 -8.61 20.05
C ILE A 600 10.48 -9.60 21.15
N VAL A 601 10.77 -9.32 22.42
CA VAL A 601 10.38 -10.20 23.53
C VAL A 601 8.86 -10.38 23.52
N SER A 602 8.39 -11.62 23.45
CA SER A 602 6.96 -11.93 23.37
C SER A 602 6.50 -12.80 24.55
N TRP A 603 7.02 -14.02 24.68
CA TRP A 603 6.60 -14.94 25.75
C TRP A 603 7.66 -15.99 26.11
N GLY A 604 7.44 -16.68 27.24
CA GLY A 604 8.28 -17.76 27.74
C GLY A 604 7.49 -18.78 28.55
N SER A 605 8.16 -19.77 29.12
CA SER A 605 7.55 -20.79 29.97
C SER A 605 8.36 -20.89 31.27
N GLY A 606 8.08 -19.96 32.17
CA GLY A 606 9.07 -19.51 33.15
C GLY A 606 10.18 -18.70 32.48
N CYS A 607 11.23 -18.36 33.24
CA CYS A 607 12.34 -17.55 32.74
C CYS A 607 13.66 -18.33 32.85
N GLY A 608 14.30 -18.65 31.73
CA GLY A 608 15.59 -19.35 31.72
C GLY A 608 15.55 -20.78 32.26
N ARG A 609 14.41 -21.47 32.15
CA ARG A 609 14.30 -22.89 32.52
C ARG A 609 15.01 -23.79 31.50
N PRO A 610 15.59 -24.94 31.91
CA PRO A 610 16.09 -25.94 30.98
C PRO A 610 15.01 -26.34 29.96
N ASN A 611 15.40 -26.44 28.69
CA ASN A 611 14.52 -26.70 27.54
C ASN A 611 13.39 -25.67 27.30
N ARG A 612 13.38 -24.50 27.96
CA ARG A 612 12.47 -23.38 27.67
C ARG A 612 13.28 -22.11 27.34
N PRO A 613 13.78 -21.98 26.10
CA PRO A 613 14.28 -20.69 25.63
C PRO A 613 13.12 -19.72 25.39
N GLY A 614 13.31 -18.44 25.67
CA GLY A 614 12.33 -17.40 25.36
C GLY A 614 11.96 -17.35 23.87
N VAL A 615 10.73 -16.91 23.62
CA VAL A 615 10.11 -16.82 22.30
C VAL A 615 9.83 -15.36 21.96
N TYR A 616 10.19 -15.01 20.74
CA TYR A 616 10.28 -13.65 20.25
C TYR A 616 9.56 -13.52 18.91
N THR A 617 8.97 -12.35 18.65
CA THR A 617 8.35 -12.05 17.35
C THR A 617 9.44 -11.74 16.32
N ASN A 618 9.56 -12.51 15.23
CA ASN A 618 10.62 -12.38 14.22
C ASN A 618 10.42 -11.12 13.37
N VAL A 619 11.20 -10.06 13.65
CA VAL A 619 11.02 -8.73 13.06
C VAL A 619 11.10 -8.74 11.54
N SER A 620 11.90 -9.63 10.93
CA SER A 620 12.01 -9.68 9.47
C SER A 620 10.75 -10.19 8.78
N ARG A 621 9.93 -11.03 9.43
CA ARG A 621 8.60 -11.42 8.90
C ARG A 621 7.67 -10.21 8.75
N HIS A 622 7.86 -9.20 9.59
CA HIS A 622 7.08 -7.96 9.61
C HIS A 622 7.73 -6.80 8.86
N PHE A 623 8.89 -7.00 8.21
CA PHE A 623 9.65 -5.92 7.57
C PHE A 623 8.79 -5.03 6.66
N ASN A 624 7.95 -5.63 5.81
CA ASN A 624 7.08 -4.86 4.90
C ASN A 624 5.97 -4.11 5.64
N TRP A 625 5.39 -4.68 6.70
CA TRP A 625 4.39 -4.00 7.53
C TRP A 625 5.00 -2.79 8.25
N ILE A 626 6.20 -2.95 8.81
CA ILE A 626 6.99 -1.86 9.41
C ILE A 626 7.33 -0.80 8.35
N ARG A 627 7.78 -1.21 7.15
CA ARG A 627 8.16 -0.31 6.05
C ARG A 627 6.99 0.57 5.61
N MET A 628 5.81 -0.02 5.43
CA MET A 628 4.60 0.71 5.03
C MET A 628 4.16 1.72 6.09
N LEU A 629 4.19 1.36 7.38
CA LEU A 629 3.75 2.26 8.46
C LEU A 629 4.73 3.43 8.67
N LEU A 630 6.03 3.17 8.64
CA LEU A 630 7.04 4.23 8.74
C LEU A 630 7.00 5.20 7.54
N ALA A 631 6.65 4.70 6.33
CA ALA A 631 6.48 5.53 5.14
C ALA A 631 5.26 6.47 5.19
N ARG A 632 4.23 6.19 6.01
CA ARG A 632 3.04 7.06 6.16
C ARG A 632 3.31 8.41 6.84
N SER A 633 4.54 8.69 7.27
CA SER A 633 4.93 9.92 7.99
C SER A 633 5.77 10.88 7.13
N PRO A 634 5.17 11.75 6.30
CA PRO A 634 5.89 12.81 5.59
C PRO A 634 6.39 13.88 6.58
N GLY A 635 7.60 13.67 7.11
CA GLY A 635 8.16 14.41 8.24
C GLY A 635 8.72 15.80 7.94
N VAL A 636 7.90 16.74 7.44
CA VAL A 636 8.21 18.19 7.50
C VAL A 636 6.93 18.98 7.78
N PRO A 637 6.82 19.71 8.91
CA PRO A 637 5.80 20.74 9.06
C PRO A 637 6.12 21.89 8.10
N ARG A 638 5.22 22.20 7.16
CA ARG A 638 5.28 23.51 6.48
C ARG A 638 5.15 24.60 7.55
N PRO A 639 5.95 25.69 7.50
CA PRO A 639 5.73 26.82 8.40
C PRO A 639 4.30 27.33 8.19
N ALA A 640 3.56 27.51 9.29
CA ALA A 640 2.18 27.97 9.20
C ALA A 640 2.15 29.36 8.51
N PRO A 641 1.25 29.59 7.53
CA PRO A 641 1.10 30.92 6.95
C PRO A 641 0.73 31.89 8.07
N CYS A 642 1.43 33.02 8.14
CA CYS A 642 1.17 34.06 9.14
C CYS A 642 -0.32 34.42 9.13
N ARG A 643 -0.98 34.30 10.30
CA ARG A 643 -2.34 34.82 10.45
C ARG A 643 -2.32 36.32 10.11
N PRO A 644 -3.09 36.79 9.12
CA PRO A 644 -3.30 38.23 8.98
C PRO A 644 -4.01 38.73 10.24
N LEU A 645 -3.54 39.84 10.79
CA LEU A 645 -4.19 40.50 11.92
C LEU A 645 -5.53 41.05 11.44
N LEU A 646 -6.63 40.40 11.84
CA LEU A 646 -7.98 40.96 11.70
C LEU A 646 -8.09 42.19 12.62
N LEU A 647 -7.95 43.37 12.03
CA LEU A 647 -8.31 44.63 12.66
C LEU A 647 -9.82 44.63 12.90
N LEU A 648 -10.24 44.60 14.17
CA LEU A 648 -11.64 44.82 14.53
C LEU A 648 -12.02 46.29 14.27
N PRO A 649 -13.06 46.57 13.47
CA PRO A 649 -13.71 47.88 13.49
C PRO A 649 -14.44 48.04 14.83
N LEU A 650 -14.14 49.12 15.55
CA LEU A 650 -14.88 49.50 16.76
C LEU A 650 -16.26 50.05 16.37
N LEU A 651 -17.33 49.32 16.73
CA LEU A 651 -18.69 49.84 16.64
C LEU A 651 -18.97 50.79 17.81
N TRP A 652 -18.94 52.09 17.53
CA TRP A 652 -19.52 53.12 18.42
C TRP A 652 -21.03 53.22 18.19
N PRO A 653 -21.88 53.12 19.23
CA PRO A 653 -23.27 53.54 19.13
C PRO A 653 -23.33 55.08 19.31
N ALA A 654 -23.74 55.80 18.27
CA ALA A 654 -24.09 57.21 18.38
C ALA A 654 -25.50 57.36 18.98
N SER A 655 -25.65 58.29 19.94
CA SER A 655 -26.85 58.43 20.75
C SER A 655 -27.99 59.19 20.06
N LEU A 656 -29.22 58.70 20.30
CA LEU A 656 -30.44 59.44 20.68
C LEU A 656 -30.85 60.76 19.98
N LEU A 657 -32.16 60.82 19.67
CA LEU A 657 -33.05 62.00 19.66
C LEU A 657 -32.88 63.06 18.54
N GLN A 658 -33.86 63.10 17.64
CA GLN A 658 -35.02 64.03 17.67
C GLN A 658 -36.07 63.50 16.64
N LEU A 659 -37.39 63.65 16.77
CA LEU A 659 -38.24 64.51 17.62
C LEU A 659 -38.31 66.00 17.23
N ALA A 660 -38.54 66.24 15.94
CA ALA A 660 -39.29 67.37 15.39
C ALA A 660 -39.94 66.91 14.06
#